data_AF-A0A1W9SX83-F1
#
_entry.id   AF-A0A1W9SX83-F1
#
_cell.length_a   1.000
_cell.length_b   1.000
_cell.length_c   1.000
_cell.angle_alpha   90.00
_cell.angle_beta   90.00
_cell.angle_gamma   90.00
#
_symmetry.space_group_name_H-M   'P 1'
#
loop_
_entity.id
_entity.type
_entity.pdbx_description
1 polymer ?
#
loop_
_entity_poly.entity_id
_entity_poly.type
_entity_poly.pdbx_seq_one_letter_code
_entity_poly.pdbx_strand_id
1 'polypeptide(L)'
;MKKEKYLQIFNYLKEFSKLRSNPVRDIEAQETQYPKKLWLNDIPNNKLFENDLIGIHSDNANDFSEGESSNSTSQNELIYFPKEYNNEQIEIIEKAKRKSKVLVQGPPGTGKSHTIANLICHLLANGKKVLITAYTKRALEVLKDKLPSEFQDLTVNLLSGDSSSIQDLQKSVNSINDELSRANLNTYQTEIEDFGNKLKRTKEKIASNTNELIKIKEKATRKQEINSKYSGTLTQIAENLEKEAEKFEFYKDEFSNINDKQIHIDLQNYIDLHQNYQNIDVSDFEYDIPNTEKLPTVNQIQEYKNLANELSQYYASKNEHILIQCPDFEKLKTLLKQLREYYKQSSNLQIDFTNDFINTYLNGNSNKWNQTLQYSSEAIKKIEKHNLSEIDKEIEISYPSKKSIKQLRKDAQTLLDYLIDGNSLSGFTFTLKKTFLPKEIKERLYFIDEVRVNGSPCDTKEEFEIVLNDISIRQNFNELSELWSKEIPKTKSYLKKFNYFQDIDSEVAELIVIINESEQKRKEIKDFSKLSVTVFDIENLKNIINETEYNHLLQKVNYCKDIIKNAEVSLSNPNYHPIKEKIFEAFKQIDSNAYHKCINQIETLSNEKDDFQTFLRLKENIQKRLPNLFDSIQLGDFTKQDLSKFELSIYFRHAQKEINKLIDIDYEQELRHNLYQSEVKKGKLIAKLAAKKSWYKVVENLQQNRSLRQHLERNGTLQELCTVLDYAFI
;
A
#
# COMPACT_ATOMS: atom_id res chain seq x y z
N MET A 1 -43.71 -14.46 3.96
CA MET A 1 -42.97 -14.72 2.70
C MET A 1 -41.74 -15.64 2.82
N LYS A 2 -40.70 -15.37 3.64
CA LYS A 2 -39.50 -16.27 3.67
C LYS A 2 -39.73 -17.60 4.40
N LYS A 3 -40.43 -17.61 5.55
CA LYS A 3 -40.77 -18.84 6.32
C LYS A 3 -41.58 -19.83 5.49
N GLU A 4 -42.57 -19.35 4.72
CA GLU A 4 -43.37 -20.19 3.82
C GLU A 4 -42.54 -20.81 2.68
N LYS A 5 -41.55 -20.09 2.15
CA LYS A 5 -40.66 -20.62 1.09
C LYS A 5 -39.74 -21.71 1.63
N TYR A 6 -39.21 -21.55 2.85
CA TYR A 6 -38.44 -22.60 3.53
C TYR A 6 -39.32 -23.78 3.92
N LEU A 7 -40.53 -23.54 4.41
CA LEU A 7 -41.51 -24.58 4.69
C LEU A 7 -41.92 -25.34 3.42
N GLN A 8 -42.03 -24.65 2.27
CA GLN A 8 -42.26 -25.28 0.98
C GLN A 8 -41.06 -26.14 0.53
N ILE A 9 -39.83 -25.64 0.67
CA ILE A 9 -38.61 -26.40 0.35
C ILE A 9 -38.46 -27.59 1.29
N PHE A 10 -38.72 -27.42 2.59
CA PHE A 10 -38.70 -28.48 3.58
C PHE A 10 -39.78 -29.53 3.30
N ASN A 11 -41.03 -29.11 3.06
CA ASN A 11 -42.11 -30.02 2.69
C ASN A 11 -41.83 -30.73 1.36
N TYR A 12 -41.23 -30.04 0.39
CA TYR A 12 -40.76 -30.65 -0.86
C TYR A 12 -39.69 -31.71 -0.60
N LEU A 13 -38.65 -31.39 0.18
CA LEU A 13 -37.57 -32.33 0.55
C LEU A 13 -38.05 -33.49 1.44
N LYS A 14 -39.08 -33.26 2.26
CA LYS A 14 -39.71 -34.26 3.13
C LYS A 14 -40.64 -35.20 2.34
N GLU A 15 -41.46 -34.69 1.42
CA GLU A 15 -42.21 -35.51 0.46
C GLU A 15 -41.26 -36.26 -0.48
N PHE A 16 -40.14 -35.66 -0.85
CA PHE A 16 -39.07 -36.28 -1.62
C PHE A 16 -38.34 -37.41 -0.86
N SER A 17 -38.18 -37.31 0.47
CA SER A 17 -37.63 -38.40 1.28
C SER A 17 -38.61 -39.58 1.39
N LYS A 18 -39.92 -39.31 1.44
CA LYS A 18 -40.98 -40.34 1.37
C LYS A 18 -41.02 -41.07 0.02
N LEU A 19 -40.67 -40.40 -1.08
CA LEU A 19 -40.52 -41.05 -2.39
C LEU A 19 -39.33 -42.03 -2.44
N ARG A 20 -38.41 -41.97 -1.46
CA ARG A 20 -37.27 -42.87 -1.33
C ARG A 20 -37.58 -44.14 -0.52
N SER A 21 -38.68 -44.16 0.25
CA SER A 21 -39.15 -45.37 0.95
C SER A 21 -40.03 -46.27 0.08
N ASN A 22 -40.42 -45.84 -1.11
CA ASN A 22 -41.14 -46.69 -2.05
C ASN A 22 -40.17 -47.24 -3.11
N PRO A 23 -39.84 -48.55 -3.09
CA PRO A 23 -39.31 -49.18 -4.29
C PRO A 23 -40.29 -48.96 -5.45
N VAL A 24 -39.75 -48.80 -6.67
CA VAL A 24 -40.53 -48.85 -7.90
C VAL A 24 -41.04 -50.29 -8.06
N ARG A 25 -42.13 -50.63 -7.37
CA ARG A 25 -43.08 -51.74 -7.55
C ARG A 25 -43.91 -51.85 -6.28
N ASP A 26 -45.16 -51.42 -6.35
CA ASP A 26 -46.27 -52.05 -5.65
C ASP A 26 -47.57 -51.65 -6.36
N ILE A 27 -48.02 -52.51 -7.27
CA ILE A 27 -49.41 -52.56 -7.71
C ILE A 27 -50.04 -53.75 -6.99
N GLU A 28 -49.99 -53.73 -5.66
CA GLU A 28 -50.71 -54.67 -4.80
C GLU A 28 -51.26 -53.91 -3.59
N ALA A 29 -52.28 -53.07 -3.81
CA ALA A 29 -53.08 -52.55 -2.70
C ALA A 29 -54.43 -52.05 -3.17
N GLN A 30 -55.34 -52.95 -3.58
CA GLN A 30 -56.80 -52.75 -3.37
C GLN A 30 -57.45 -54.09 -3.04
N GLU A 31 -58.07 -54.14 -1.86
CA GLU A 31 -58.67 -55.31 -1.23
C GLU A 31 -59.77 -55.96 -2.07
N THR A 32 -59.69 -57.29 -2.15
CA THR A 32 -60.67 -58.18 -2.81
C THR A 32 -61.94 -58.34 -1.97
N GLN A 33 -63.09 -57.90 -2.49
CA GLN A 33 -64.40 -58.38 -2.06
C GLN A 33 -64.83 -59.48 -3.05
N TYR A 34 -64.54 -60.77 -2.80
CA TYR A 34 -65.34 -61.95 -3.20
C TYR A 34 -64.73 -63.23 -2.59
N PRO A 35 -65.50 -64.07 -1.87
CA PRO A 35 -64.99 -65.23 -1.14
C PRO A 35 -65.08 -66.53 -1.96
N LYS A 36 -63.94 -67.05 -2.42
CA LYS A 36 -63.60 -68.49 -2.53
C LYS A 36 -62.25 -68.65 -3.26
N LYS A 37 -61.22 -69.10 -2.54
CA LYS A 37 -59.97 -69.60 -3.14
C LYS A 37 -60.25 -70.96 -3.79
N LEU A 38 -60.15 -71.04 -5.10
CA LEU A 38 -59.97 -72.30 -5.83
C LEU A 38 -58.46 -72.47 -6.07
N TRP A 39 -57.87 -73.51 -5.49
CA TRP A 39 -56.46 -73.82 -5.69
C TRP A 39 -56.31 -74.60 -7.01
N LEU A 40 -55.29 -74.25 -7.80
CA LEU A 40 -55.03 -74.83 -9.12
C LEU A 40 -54.69 -76.35 -9.11
N ASN A 41 -54.54 -76.95 -7.93
CA ASN A 41 -54.33 -78.40 -7.78
C ASN A 41 -55.61 -79.23 -8.04
N ASP A 42 -56.78 -78.58 -8.16
CA ASP A 42 -58.06 -79.27 -8.36
C ASP A 42 -58.47 -79.40 -9.85
N ILE A 43 -57.61 -79.01 -10.79
CA ILE A 43 -57.87 -79.18 -12.24
C ILE A 43 -57.12 -80.44 -12.74
N PRO A 44 -57.81 -81.47 -13.27
CA PRO A 44 -57.16 -82.70 -13.67
C PRO A 44 -56.19 -82.50 -14.85
N ASN A 45 -54.96 -83.00 -14.69
CA ASN A 45 -53.92 -83.05 -15.72
C ASN A 45 -54.43 -83.79 -16.95
N ASN A 46 -54.57 -83.08 -18.08
CA ASN A 46 -54.87 -83.70 -19.36
C ASN A 46 -53.70 -83.48 -20.34
N LYS A 47 -53.17 -84.57 -20.90
CA LYS A 47 -51.93 -84.65 -21.71
C LYS A 47 -52.01 -83.96 -23.09
N LEU A 48 -52.98 -83.07 -23.32
CA LEU A 48 -53.20 -82.35 -24.58
C LEU A 48 -52.76 -80.88 -24.54
N PHE A 49 -52.28 -80.40 -23.40
CA PHE A 49 -51.71 -79.06 -23.24
C PHE A 49 -50.41 -79.15 -22.42
N GLU A 50 -49.25 -79.16 -23.08
CA GLU A 50 -48.00 -78.77 -22.41
C GLU A 50 -48.11 -77.27 -22.09
N ASN A 51 -48.39 -76.99 -20.82
CA ASN A 51 -48.65 -75.66 -20.28
C ASN A 51 -47.33 -74.89 -20.07
N ASP A 52 -46.95 -74.02 -21.01
CA ASP A 52 -45.97 -72.96 -20.75
C ASP A 52 -46.71 -71.66 -20.38
N LEU A 53 -47.03 -71.52 -19.10
CA LEU A 53 -47.73 -70.36 -18.51
C LEU A 53 -46.79 -69.16 -18.34
N ILE A 54 -47.26 -67.96 -18.72
CA ILE A 54 -46.62 -66.68 -18.38
C ILE A 54 -47.44 -66.04 -17.26
N GLY A 55 -46.93 -66.11 -16.02
CA GLY A 55 -47.49 -65.44 -14.85
C GLY A 55 -46.87 -65.88 -13.51
N ILE A 56 -46.33 -64.91 -12.76
CA ILE A 56 -45.92 -64.88 -11.35
C ILE A 56 -45.36 -66.20 -10.77
N HIS A 57 -44.02 -66.31 -10.73
CA HIS A 57 -43.36 -67.18 -9.76
C HIS A 57 -43.06 -66.38 -8.49
N SER A 58 -43.69 -66.77 -7.39
CA SER A 58 -43.32 -66.39 -6.03
C SER A 58 -42.00 -67.04 -5.64
N ASP A 59 -41.06 -66.22 -5.18
CA ASP A 59 -39.91 -66.49 -4.32
C ASP A 59 -39.33 -67.91 -4.28
N ASN A 60 -38.09 -68.03 -4.77
CA ASN A 60 -37.03 -68.69 -4.00
C ASN A 60 -35.65 -68.15 -4.38
N ALA A 61 -34.88 -67.87 -3.34
CA ALA A 61 -33.58 -67.24 -3.34
C ALA A 61 -32.45 -68.17 -3.81
N ASN A 62 -31.39 -67.52 -4.30
CA ASN A 62 -30.01 -68.01 -4.44
C ASN A 62 -29.79 -69.24 -5.33
N ASP A 63 -29.30 -69.04 -6.56
CA ASP A 63 -27.99 -69.56 -6.93
C ASP A 63 -27.47 -68.99 -8.27
N PHE A 64 -26.15 -69.08 -8.46
CA PHE A 64 -25.33 -68.87 -9.67
C PHE A 64 -24.66 -67.49 -9.94
N SER A 65 -23.46 -67.38 -9.37
CA SER A 65 -22.15 -67.29 -10.06
C SER A 65 -21.94 -66.29 -11.21
N GLU A 66 -20.92 -65.45 -11.00
CA GLU A 66 -20.13 -64.78 -12.04
C GLU A 66 -19.60 -65.77 -13.09
N GLY A 67 -19.77 -65.44 -14.37
CA GLY A 67 -19.16 -66.15 -15.47
C GLY A 67 -19.72 -65.77 -16.83
N GLU A 68 -18.84 -65.23 -17.67
CA GLU A 68 -18.93 -65.18 -19.14
C GLU A 68 -19.76 -64.07 -19.79
N SER A 69 -19.00 -63.03 -20.14
CA SER A 69 -19.04 -62.34 -21.43
C SER A 69 -19.48 -63.26 -22.59
N SER A 70 -20.77 -63.22 -22.91
CA SER A 70 -21.25 -63.51 -24.25
C SER A 70 -21.52 -62.19 -24.95
N ASN A 71 -20.52 -61.76 -25.72
CA ASN A 71 -20.73 -60.91 -26.90
C ASN A 71 -21.70 -61.65 -27.82
N SER A 72 -23.00 -61.54 -27.54
CA SER A 72 -24.01 -61.76 -28.56
C SER A 72 -24.23 -60.40 -29.21
N THR A 73 -23.55 -60.23 -30.35
CA THR A 73 -23.89 -59.25 -31.38
C THR A 73 -25.25 -59.63 -31.98
N SER A 74 -26.27 -59.77 -31.13
CA SER A 74 -27.66 -59.82 -31.53
C SER A 74 -27.99 -58.39 -31.91
N GLN A 75 -27.99 -58.10 -33.20
CA GLN A 75 -28.48 -56.83 -33.74
C GLN A 75 -29.72 -56.44 -32.94
N ASN A 76 -29.62 -55.34 -32.18
CA ASN A 76 -30.64 -54.92 -31.23
C ASN A 76 -31.88 -54.53 -32.05
N GLU A 77 -32.71 -55.52 -32.35
CA GLU A 77 -33.81 -55.39 -33.29
C GLU A 77 -34.78 -54.36 -32.72
N LEU A 78 -34.99 -53.28 -33.47
CA LEU A 78 -35.77 -52.16 -32.98
C LEU A 78 -37.20 -52.64 -32.66
N ILE A 79 -37.57 -52.62 -31.37
CA ILE A 79 -38.93 -52.96 -30.94
C ILE A 79 -39.86 -51.81 -31.35
N TYR A 80 -40.93 -52.15 -32.08
CA TYR A 80 -41.90 -51.18 -32.59
C TYR A 80 -43.15 -51.17 -31.72
N PHE A 81 -43.01 -50.75 -30.47
CA PHE A 81 -44.11 -50.59 -29.53
C PHE A 81 -44.45 -49.10 -29.39
N PRO A 82 -45.54 -48.62 -30.01
CA PRO A 82 -45.94 -47.22 -29.92
C PRO A 82 -46.43 -46.79 -28.54
N LYS A 83 -46.94 -47.74 -27.75
CA LYS A 83 -47.45 -47.50 -26.38
C LYS A 83 -46.46 -47.97 -25.33
N GLU A 84 -46.62 -47.49 -24.11
CA GLU A 84 -45.84 -47.93 -22.95
C GLU A 84 -45.82 -49.44 -22.79
N TYR A 85 -44.66 -49.96 -22.38
CA TYR A 85 -44.41 -51.37 -22.18
C TYR A 85 -43.45 -51.60 -21.02
N ASN A 86 -43.54 -52.78 -20.42
CA ASN A 86 -42.61 -53.28 -19.41
C ASN A 86 -41.75 -54.43 -19.97
N ASN A 87 -40.78 -54.89 -19.18
CA ASN A 87 -39.86 -55.95 -19.61
C ASN A 87 -40.60 -57.26 -19.87
N GLU A 88 -41.64 -57.56 -19.09
CA GLU A 88 -42.48 -58.76 -19.25
C GLU A 88 -43.20 -58.77 -20.62
N GLN A 89 -43.64 -57.61 -21.11
CA GLN A 89 -44.25 -57.48 -22.45
C GLN A 89 -43.24 -57.61 -23.59
N ILE A 90 -41.98 -57.22 -23.38
CA ILE A 90 -40.89 -57.45 -24.35
C ILE A 90 -40.59 -58.94 -24.46
N GLU A 91 -40.59 -59.65 -23.33
CA GLU A 91 -40.34 -61.09 -23.27
C GLU A 91 -41.32 -61.90 -24.13
N ILE A 92 -42.55 -61.40 -24.30
CA ILE A 92 -43.56 -62.00 -25.21
C ILE A 92 -43.02 -62.06 -26.64
N ILE A 93 -42.35 -61.00 -27.13
CA ILE A 93 -41.75 -60.99 -28.47
C ILE A 93 -40.62 -62.02 -28.54
N GLU A 94 -39.72 -62.01 -27.57
CA GLU A 94 -38.56 -62.90 -27.57
C GLU A 94 -38.97 -64.38 -27.53
N LYS A 95 -40.03 -64.70 -26.78
CA LYS A 95 -40.62 -66.05 -26.77
C LYS A 95 -41.37 -66.35 -28.07
N ALA A 96 -42.13 -65.40 -28.63
CA ALA A 96 -42.85 -65.58 -29.89
C ALA A 96 -41.92 -65.76 -31.11
N LYS A 97 -40.69 -65.22 -31.06
CA LYS A 97 -39.66 -65.49 -32.07
C LYS A 97 -39.14 -66.92 -32.05
N ARG A 98 -39.07 -67.53 -30.85
CA ARG A 98 -38.45 -68.86 -30.65
C ARG A 98 -39.45 -70.01 -30.63
N LYS A 99 -40.73 -69.74 -30.29
CA LYS A 99 -41.77 -70.76 -30.09
C LYS A 99 -42.97 -70.51 -31.00
N SER A 100 -43.59 -71.59 -31.47
CA SER A 100 -44.77 -71.51 -32.35
C SER A 100 -46.07 -71.09 -31.65
N LYS A 101 -46.12 -71.17 -30.31
CA LYS A 101 -47.29 -70.80 -29.50
C LYS A 101 -46.81 -70.15 -28.19
N VAL A 102 -47.46 -69.06 -27.79
CA VAL A 102 -47.18 -68.36 -26.53
C VAL A 102 -48.52 -68.04 -25.85
N LEU A 103 -48.70 -68.50 -24.61
CA LEU A 103 -49.86 -68.18 -23.79
C LEU A 103 -49.54 -66.97 -22.90
N VAL A 104 -50.31 -65.89 -23.04
CA VAL A 104 -50.18 -64.68 -22.22
C VAL A 104 -51.40 -64.57 -21.32
N GLN A 105 -51.18 -64.68 -20.01
CA GLN A 105 -52.23 -64.52 -19.00
C GLN A 105 -51.97 -63.27 -18.16
N GLY A 106 -53.03 -62.57 -17.77
CA GLY A 106 -52.90 -61.44 -16.85
C GLY A 106 -54.24 -61.09 -16.18
N PRO A 107 -54.22 -60.48 -14.99
CA PRO A 107 -55.42 -59.97 -14.32
C PRO A 107 -56.20 -58.94 -15.18
N PRO A 108 -57.52 -58.76 -14.99
CA PRO A 108 -58.25 -57.69 -15.67
C PRO A 108 -57.58 -56.33 -15.39
N GLY A 109 -57.49 -55.46 -16.40
CA GLY A 109 -56.83 -54.15 -16.26
C GLY A 109 -55.31 -54.10 -16.51
N THR A 110 -54.61 -55.24 -16.63
CA THR A 110 -53.13 -55.27 -16.79
C THR A 110 -52.60 -55.00 -18.20
N GLY A 111 -53.32 -54.17 -18.98
CA GLY A 111 -52.82 -53.71 -20.27
C GLY A 111 -52.81 -54.75 -21.40
N LYS A 112 -53.43 -55.91 -21.26
CA LYS A 112 -53.47 -56.97 -22.30
C LYS A 112 -53.82 -56.45 -23.70
N SER A 113 -54.85 -55.62 -23.85
CA SER A 113 -55.19 -55.03 -25.15
C SER A 113 -54.15 -54.03 -25.67
N HIS A 114 -53.39 -53.35 -24.79
CA HIS A 114 -52.25 -52.53 -25.21
C HIS A 114 -51.09 -53.41 -25.67
N THR A 115 -50.83 -54.52 -24.98
CA THR A 115 -49.83 -55.51 -25.40
C THR A 115 -50.15 -56.08 -26.77
N ILE A 116 -51.42 -56.43 -27.03
CA ILE A 116 -51.85 -56.92 -28.34
C ILE A 116 -51.66 -55.83 -29.42
N ALA A 117 -52.04 -54.58 -29.16
CA ALA A 117 -51.84 -53.47 -30.11
C ALA A 117 -50.35 -53.23 -30.43
N ASN A 118 -49.49 -53.25 -29.40
CA ASN A 118 -48.04 -53.13 -29.55
C ASN A 118 -47.45 -54.30 -30.36
N LEU A 119 -47.91 -55.53 -30.09
CA LEU A 119 -47.48 -56.73 -30.81
C LEU A 119 -47.89 -56.67 -32.29
N ILE A 120 -49.10 -56.22 -32.59
CA ILE A 120 -49.57 -56.00 -33.96
C ILE A 120 -48.64 -55.02 -34.68
N CYS A 121 -48.36 -53.85 -34.08
CA CYS A 121 -47.48 -52.85 -34.68
C CYS A 121 -46.07 -53.41 -34.95
N HIS A 122 -45.54 -54.22 -34.04
CA HIS A 122 -44.23 -54.86 -34.19
C HIS A 122 -44.19 -55.93 -35.28
N LEU A 123 -45.18 -56.82 -35.31
CA LEU A 123 -45.26 -57.88 -36.30
C LEU A 123 -45.45 -57.31 -37.71
N LEU A 124 -46.34 -56.33 -37.87
CA LEU A 124 -46.58 -55.64 -39.15
C LEU A 124 -45.34 -54.89 -39.64
N ALA A 125 -44.65 -54.16 -38.76
CA ALA A 125 -43.44 -53.44 -39.13
C ALA A 125 -42.30 -54.38 -39.56
N ASN A 126 -42.32 -55.62 -39.08
CA ASN A 126 -41.41 -56.70 -39.49
C ASN A 126 -41.92 -57.50 -40.70
N GLY A 127 -43.00 -57.05 -41.35
CA GLY A 127 -43.56 -57.65 -42.57
C GLY A 127 -44.32 -58.95 -42.34
N LYS A 128 -44.74 -59.23 -41.10
CA LYS A 128 -45.56 -60.40 -40.77
C LYS A 128 -47.05 -60.11 -40.97
N LYS A 129 -47.80 -61.16 -41.26
CA LYS A 129 -49.26 -61.20 -41.30
C LYS A 129 -49.81 -61.60 -39.93
N VAL A 130 -50.89 -60.97 -39.46
CA VAL A 130 -51.39 -61.14 -38.08
C VAL A 130 -52.89 -61.37 -38.05
N LEU A 131 -53.37 -62.60 -37.92
CA LEU A 131 -54.81 -62.85 -37.80
C LEU A 131 -55.28 -62.64 -36.36
N ILE A 132 -56.31 -61.81 -36.20
CA ILE A 132 -56.89 -61.51 -34.89
C ILE A 132 -58.31 -62.06 -34.83
N THR A 133 -58.53 -63.01 -33.92
CA THR A 133 -59.85 -63.57 -33.63
C THR A 133 -60.26 -63.25 -32.20
N ALA A 134 -61.51 -62.82 -32.00
CA ALA A 134 -62.09 -62.63 -30.68
C ALA A 134 -63.52 -63.15 -30.64
N TYR A 135 -64.00 -63.50 -29.44
CA TYR A 135 -65.36 -64.01 -29.24
C TYR A 135 -66.45 -62.96 -29.50
N THR A 136 -66.16 -61.66 -29.27
CA THR A 136 -67.13 -60.57 -29.45
C THR A 136 -66.63 -59.51 -30.43
N LYS A 137 -67.55 -58.97 -31.24
CA LYS A 137 -67.31 -57.83 -32.16
C LYS A 137 -66.73 -56.62 -31.44
N ARG A 138 -67.29 -56.29 -30.27
CA ARG A 138 -66.83 -55.18 -29.42
C ARG A 138 -65.35 -55.29 -29.02
N ALA A 139 -64.82 -56.51 -28.81
CA ALA A 139 -63.41 -56.69 -28.46
C ALA A 139 -62.47 -56.35 -29.63
N LEU A 140 -62.89 -56.63 -30.87
CA LEU A 140 -62.15 -56.27 -32.07
C LEU A 140 -62.20 -54.76 -32.34
N GLU A 141 -63.36 -54.13 -32.14
CA GLU A 141 -63.52 -52.67 -32.25
C GLU A 141 -62.62 -51.93 -31.24
N VAL A 142 -62.65 -52.33 -29.96
CA VAL A 142 -61.80 -51.76 -28.91
C VAL A 142 -60.31 -51.95 -29.21
N LEU A 143 -59.93 -53.05 -29.86
CA LEU A 143 -58.55 -53.28 -30.26
C LEU A 143 -58.15 -52.39 -31.45
N LYS A 144 -59.03 -52.22 -32.44
CA LYS A 144 -58.84 -51.32 -33.59
C LYS A 144 -58.64 -49.88 -33.13
N ASP A 145 -59.46 -49.41 -32.19
CA ASP A 145 -59.33 -48.07 -31.59
C ASP A 145 -58.02 -47.89 -30.81
N LYS A 146 -57.44 -48.98 -30.30
CA LYS A 146 -56.15 -48.97 -29.61
C LYS A 146 -54.95 -48.93 -30.56
N LEU A 147 -55.11 -49.26 -31.84
CA LEU A 147 -54.04 -49.12 -32.83
C LEU A 147 -53.81 -47.63 -33.17
N PRO A 148 -52.56 -47.19 -33.38
CA PRO A 148 -52.29 -45.84 -33.86
C PRO A 148 -53.00 -45.59 -35.20
N SER A 149 -53.42 -44.35 -35.45
CA SER A 149 -54.13 -44.00 -36.69
C SER A 149 -53.34 -44.36 -37.94
N GLU A 150 -52.01 -44.31 -37.86
CA GLU A 150 -51.11 -44.69 -38.96
C GLU A 150 -51.20 -46.18 -39.36
N PHE A 151 -51.73 -47.04 -38.49
CA PHE A 151 -51.92 -48.47 -38.73
C PHE A 151 -53.36 -48.84 -39.09
N GLN A 152 -54.34 -47.97 -38.84
CA GLN A 152 -55.75 -48.31 -39.03
C GLN A 152 -56.08 -48.62 -40.50
N ASP A 153 -55.43 -47.92 -41.44
CA ASP A 153 -55.60 -48.13 -42.88
C ASP A 153 -55.03 -49.46 -43.38
N LEU A 154 -54.12 -50.08 -42.62
CA LEU A 154 -53.58 -51.41 -42.90
C LEU A 154 -54.46 -52.55 -42.36
N THR A 155 -55.51 -52.22 -41.60
CA THR A 155 -56.41 -53.21 -41.01
C THR A 155 -57.67 -53.39 -41.86
N VAL A 156 -58.06 -54.65 -42.08
CA VAL A 156 -59.36 -55.00 -42.64
C VAL A 156 -60.13 -55.79 -41.61
N ASN A 157 -61.41 -55.46 -41.47
CA ASN A 157 -62.28 -56.09 -40.50
C ASN A 157 -63.31 -56.95 -41.25
N LEU A 158 -63.07 -58.26 -41.34
CA LEU A 158 -64.01 -59.19 -41.94
C LEU A 158 -64.97 -59.70 -40.86
N LEU A 159 -66.07 -58.99 -40.66
CA LEU A 159 -67.16 -59.42 -39.79
C LEU A 159 -68.37 -59.83 -40.63
N SER A 160 -68.91 -61.01 -40.33
CA SER A 160 -69.98 -61.64 -41.10
C SER A 160 -71.26 -60.79 -41.16
N GLY A 161 -71.67 -60.41 -42.38
CA GLY A 161 -73.07 -60.14 -42.74
C GLY A 161 -73.59 -58.69 -42.72
N ASP A 162 -72.89 -57.73 -42.11
CA ASP A 162 -73.41 -56.35 -41.97
C ASP A 162 -72.95 -55.43 -43.11
N SER A 163 -73.85 -54.55 -43.59
CA SER A 163 -73.55 -53.55 -44.64
C SER A 163 -72.40 -52.59 -44.26
N SER A 164 -72.20 -52.34 -42.97
CA SER A 164 -71.09 -51.53 -42.45
C SER A 164 -69.73 -52.21 -42.63
N SER A 165 -69.66 -53.53 -42.52
CA SER A 165 -68.41 -54.29 -42.65
C SER A 165 -67.92 -54.36 -44.09
N ILE A 166 -68.85 -54.37 -45.06
CA ILE A 166 -68.53 -54.27 -46.49
C ILE A 166 -68.00 -52.88 -46.83
N GLN A 167 -68.59 -51.81 -46.26
CA GLN A 167 -68.11 -50.43 -46.45
C GLN A 167 -66.71 -50.23 -45.85
N ASP A 168 -66.44 -50.78 -44.67
CA ASP A 168 -65.12 -50.74 -44.05
C ASP A 168 -64.07 -51.49 -44.89
N LEU A 169 -64.42 -52.64 -45.46
CA LEU A 169 -63.54 -53.39 -46.35
C LEU A 169 -63.26 -52.63 -47.64
N GLN A 170 -64.29 -52.05 -48.28
CA GLN A 170 -64.12 -51.19 -49.46
C GLN A 170 -63.25 -49.97 -49.15
N LYS A 171 -63.43 -49.35 -47.98
CA LYS A 171 -62.62 -48.22 -47.55
C LYS A 171 -61.15 -48.60 -47.37
N SER A 172 -60.84 -49.67 -46.65
CA SER A 172 -59.46 -50.13 -46.47
C SER A 172 -58.81 -50.55 -47.80
N VAL A 173 -59.54 -51.25 -48.67
CA VAL A 173 -59.03 -51.66 -50.00
C VAL A 173 -58.78 -50.45 -50.90
N ASN A 174 -59.69 -49.47 -50.93
CA ASN A 174 -59.50 -48.22 -51.67
C ASN A 174 -58.32 -47.41 -51.10
N SER A 175 -58.17 -47.31 -49.78
CA SER A 175 -57.02 -46.68 -49.14
C SER A 175 -55.70 -47.37 -49.52
N ILE A 176 -55.66 -48.70 -49.55
CA ILE A 176 -54.47 -49.46 -49.99
C ILE A 176 -54.17 -49.19 -51.47
N ASN A 177 -55.20 -49.13 -52.33
CA ASN A 177 -55.03 -48.88 -53.77
C ASN A 177 -54.58 -47.44 -54.05
N ASP A 178 -55.17 -46.46 -53.36
CA ASP A 178 -54.79 -45.04 -53.41
C ASP A 178 -53.33 -44.86 -52.95
N GLU A 179 -52.95 -45.51 -51.85
CA GLU A 179 -51.57 -45.48 -51.34
C GLU A 179 -50.62 -46.15 -52.36
N LEU A 180 -50.99 -47.28 -52.95
CA LEU A 180 -50.19 -48.00 -53.96
C LEU A 180 -50.02 -47.22 -55.27
N SER A 181 -51.01 -46.42 -55.66
CA SER A 181 -50.93 -45.53 -56.83
C SER A 181 -49.98 -44.34 -56.61
N ARG A 182 -49.81 -43.90 -55.36
CA ARG A 182 -48.93 -42.81 -54.94
C ARG A 182 -47.56 -43.29 -54.45
N ALA A 183 -47.42 -44.58 -54.18
CA ALA A 183 -46.28 -45.18 -53.51
C ALA A 183 -45.01 -45.20 -54.36
N ASN A 184 -43.96 -44.56 -53.85
CA ASN A 184 -42.59 -44.75 -54.31
C ASN A 184 -41.78 -45.41 -53.18
N LEU A 185 -41.24 -46.62 -53.43
CA LEU A 185 -40.45 -47.36 -52.44
C LEU A 185 -39.23 -46.57 -51.94
N ASN A 186 -38.61 -45.74 -52.79
CA ASN A 186 -37.49 -44.89 -52.39
C ASN A 186 -37.94 -43.82 -51.39
N THR A 187 -39.14 -43.24 -51.59
CA THR A 187 -39.71 -42.26 -50.66
C THR A 187 -39.98 -42.89 -49.29
N TYR A 188 -40.54 -44.10 -49.23
CA TYR A 188 -40.70 -44.82 -47.96
C TYR A 188 -39.36 -45.13 -47.30
N GLN A 189 -38.34 -45.55 -48.05
CA GLN A 189 -37.00 -45.78 -47.49
C GLN A 189 -36.42 -44.51 -46.87
N THR A 190 -36.50 -43.37 -47.57
CA THR A 190 -36.05 -42.08 -47.05
C THR A 190 -36.84 -41.66 -45.80
N GLU A 191 -38.16 -41.84 -45.78
CA GLU A 191 -38.99 -41.54 -44.61
C GLU A 191 -38.68 -42.48 -43.43
N ILE A 192 -38.45 -43.76 -43.69
CA ILE A 192 -38.04 -44.76 -42.67
C ILE A 192 -36.69 -44.37 -42.06
N GLU A 193 -35.72 -43.95 -42.88
CA GLU A 193 -34.42 -43.46 -42.41
C GLU A 193 -34.56 -42.16 -41.60
N ASP A 194 -35.36 -41.21 -42.07
CA ASP A 194 -35.61 -39.94 -41.38
C ASP A 194 -36.30 -40.16 -40.03
N PHE A 195 -37.36 -40.96 -39.97
CA PHE A 195 -38.01 -41.32 -38.70
C PHE A 195 -37.09 -42.12 -37.80
N GLY A 196 -36.26 -43.01 -38.35
CA GLY A 196 -35.23 -43.75 -37.60
C GLY A 196 -34.19 -42.82 -36.96
N ASN A 197 -33.68 -41.85 -37.72
CA ASN A 197 -32.73 -40.84 -37.24
C ASN A 197 -33.37 -39.90 -36.21
N LYS A 198 -34.61 -39.45 -36.43
CA LYS A 198 -35.38 -38.66 -35.45
C LYS A 198 -35.61 -39.45 -34.16
N LEU A 199 -35.90 -40.75 -34.26
CA LEU A 199 -36.06 -41.63 -33.10
C LEU A 199 -34.75 -41.78 -32.33
N LYS A 200 -33.63 -41.99 -33.02
CA LYS A 200 -32.29 -42.07 -32.41
C LYS A 200 -31.96 -40.80 -31.62
N ARG A 201 -32.09 -39.63 -32.24
CA ARG A 201 -31.87 -38.33 -31.57
C ARG A 201 -32.79 -38.12 -30.38
N THR A 202 -34.04 -38.57 -30.47
CA THR A 202 -35.00 -38.46 -29.35
C THR A 202 -34.60 -39.38 -28.20
N LYS A 203 -34.13 -40.60 -28.46
CA LYS A 203 -33.58 -41.51 -27.43
C LYS A 203 -32.32 -40.94 -26.75
N GLU A 204 -31.42 -40.34 -27.52
CA GLU A 204 -30.22 -39.67 -26.99
C GLU A 204 -30.60 -38.51 -26.06
N LYS A 205 -31.59 -37.69 -26.43
CA LYS A 205 -32.11 -36.62 -25.57
C LYS A 205 -32.71 -37.15 -24.26
N ILE A 206 -33.49 -38.23 -24.33
CA ILE A 206 -34.04 -38.87 -23.12
C ILE A 206 -32.88 -39.32 -22.21
N ALA A 207 -31.88 -40.01 -22.76
CA ALA A 207 -30.73 -40.47 -21.98
C ALA A 207 -29.95 -39.31 -21.33
N SER A 208 -29.72 -38.23 -22.08
CA SER A 208 -29.03 -37.03 -21.59
C SER A 208 -29.78 -36.39 -20.42
N ASN A 209 -31.07 -36.11 -20.60
CA ASN A 209 -31.88 -35.46 -19.56
C ASN A 209 -32.04 -36.34 -18.32
N THR A 210 -32.17 -37.66 -18.49
CA THR A 210 -32.21 -38.61 -17.37
C THR A 210 -30.89 -38.59 -16.59
N ASN A 211 -29.75 -38.57 -17.28
CA ASN A 211 -28.44 -38.49 -16.62
C ASN A 211 -28.24 -37.18 -15.88
N GLU A 212 -28.71 -36.05 -16.41
CA GLU A 212 -28.68 -34.76 -15.70
C GLU A 212 -29.54 -34.80 -14.44
N LEU A 213 -30.74 -35.39 -14.53
CA LEU A 213 -31.64 -35.55 -13.39
C LEU A 213 -31.00 -36.45 -12.31
N ILE A 214 -30.27 -37.50 -12.68
CA ILE A 214 -29.48 -38.33 -11.75
C ILE A 214 -28.38 -37.51 -11.09
N LYS A 215 -27.62 -36.70 -11.85
CA LYS A 215 -26.56 -35.82 -11.30
C LYS A 215 -27.11 -34.83 -10.28
N ILE A 216 -28.29 -34.25 -10.52
CA ILE A 216 -28.96 -33.36 -9.56
C ILE A 216 -29.31 -34.14 -8.28
N LYS A 217 -29.89 -35.33 -8.43
CA LYS A 217 -30.23 -36.21 -7.29
C LYS A 217 -29.02 -36.63 -6.46
N GLU A 218 -27.88 -36.89 -7.11
CA GLU A 218 -26.62 -37.19 -6.41
C GLU A 218 -26.11 -36.00 -5.59
N LYS A 219 -26.17 -34.78 -6.14
CA LYS A 219 -25.73 -33.55 -5.47
C LYS A 219 -26.54 -33.24 -4.20
N ALA A 220 -27.85 -33.52 -4.21
CA ALA A 220 -28.73 -33.32 -3.06
C ALA A 220 -28.46 -34.28 -1.89
N THR A 221 -27.82 -35.43 -2.16
CA THR A 221 -27.64 -36.51 -1.18
C THR A 221 -26.25 -36.51 -0.53
N ARG A 222 -25.26 -35.87 -1.15
CA ARG A 222 -23.89 -35.77 -0.61
C ARG A 222 -23.83 -34.78 0.55
N LYS A 223 -23.04 -35.11 1.58
CA LYS A 223 -22.69 -34.15 2.63
C LYS A 223 -21.83 -33.05 2.02
N GLN A 224 -22.19 -31.81 2.27
CA GLN A 224 -21.48 -30.62 1.85
C GLN A 224 -21.15 -29.79 3.08
N GLU A 225 -20.01 -29.12 3.06
CA GLU A 225 -19.65 -28.11 4.05
C GLU A 225 -19.80 -26.74 3.38
N ILE A 226 -20.81 -25.97 3.79
CA ILE A 226 -21.08 -24.64 3.23
C ILE A 226 -20.20 -23.60 3.95
N ASN A 227 -20.03 -23.76 5.26
CA ASN A 227 -19.08 -23.05 6.08
C ASN A 227 -18.87 -23.81 7.41
N SER A 228 -18.03 -23.26 8.29
CA SER A 228 -17.68 -23.86 9.59
C SER A 228 -18.85 -24.11 10.54
N LYS A 229 -20.01 -23.49 10.32
CA LYS A 229 -21.23 -23.67 11.14
C LYS A 229 -22.28 -24.56 10.47
N TYR A 230 -22.31 -24.59 9.14
CA TYR A 230 -23.34 -25.28 8.36
C TYR A 230 -22.71 -26.35 7.48
N SER A 231 -22.78 -27.60 7.94
CA SER A 231 -22.36 -28.80 7.21
C SER A 231 -23.40 -29.91 7.33
N GLY A 232 -23.52 -30.75 6.30
CA GLY A 232 -24.51 -31.82 6.23
C GLY A 232 -25.07 -32.01 4.82
N THR A 233 -26.15 -32.77 4.70
CA THR A 233 -26.91 -32.80 3.44
C THR A 233 -27.65 -31.48 3.23
N LEU A 234 -28.02 -31.12 1.99
CA LEU A 234 -28.79 -29.89 1.75
C LEU A 234 -30.08 -29.84 2.58
N THR A 235 -30.71 -30.99 2.82
CA THR A 235 -31.86 -31.11 3.73
C THR A 235 -31.53 -30.79 5.18
N GLN A 236 -30.44 -31.36 5.71
CA GLN A 236 -30.00 -31.10 7.10
C GLN A 236 -29.62 -29.63 7.30
N ILE A 237 -28.94 -29.04 6.31
CA ILE A 237 -28.55 -27.63 6.39
C ILE A 237 -29.79 -26.73 6.28
N ALA A 238 -30.77 -27.06 5.41
CA ALA A 238 -32.04 -26.34 5.35
C ALA A 238 -32.85 -26.42 6.66
N GLU A 239 -32.90 -27.58 7.32
CA GLU A 239 -33.53 -27.75 8.63
C GLU A 239 -32.86 -26.92 9.72
N ASN A 240 -31.52 -26.88 9.72
CA ASN A 240 -30.76 -26.08 10.68
C ASN A 240 -30.99 -24.58 10.45
N LEU A 241 -31.01 -24.14 9.19
CA LEU A 241 -31.36 -22.76 8.85
C LEU A 241 -32.79 -22.39 9.26
N GLU A 242 -33.75 -23.30 9.15
CA GLU A 242 -35.13 -23.02 9.59
C GLU A 242 -35.23 -22.89 11.11
N LYS A 243 -34.59 -23.79 11.87
CA LYS A 243 -34.57 -23.74 13.34
C LYS A 243 -33.91 -22.47 13.88
N GLU A 244 -32.93 -21.95 13.17
CA GLU A 244 -32.17 -20.77 13.58
C GLU A 244 -32.68 -19.46 12.97
N ALA A 245 -33.66 -19.51 12.06
CA ALA A 245 -34.19 -18.33 11.38
C ALA A 245 -34.74 -17.28 12.36
N GLU A 246 -35.41 -17.71 13.44
CA GLU A 246 -35.94 -16.81 14.48
C GLU A 246 -34.82 -16.12 15.27
N LYS A 247 -33.66 -16.77 15.45
CA LYS A 247 -32.51 -16.21 16.18
C LYS A 247 -31.80 -15.10 15.41
N PHE A 248 -31.85 -15.13 14.08
CA PHE A 248 -31.17 -14.19 13.19
C PHE A 248 -32.12 -13.24 12.46
N GLU A 249 -33.36 -13.11 12.92
CA GLU A 249 -34.38 -12.24 12.30
C GLU A 249 -33.98 -10.75 12.32
N PHE A 250 -33.16 -10.35 13.29
CA PHE A 250 -32.60 -9.00 13.39
C PHE A 250 -31.67 -8.66 12.21
N TYR A 251 -31.01 -9.66 11.60
CA TYR A 251 -30.03 -9.45 10.53
C TYR A 251 -30.67 -9.57 9.14
N LYS A 252 -31.10 -8.43 8.61
CA LYS A 252 -31.83 -8.36 7.33
C LYS A 252 -30.95 -8.05 6.12
N ASP A 253 -29.71 -7.63 6.34
CA ASP A 253 -28.78 -7.22 5.29
C ASP A 253 -28.41 -8.35 4.31
N GLU A 254 -28.05 -7.97 3.09
CA GLU A 254 -27.62 -8.93 2.05
C GLU A 254 -26.16 -9.36 2.20
N PHE A 255 -25.39 -8.66 3.03
CA PHE A 255 -23.99 -8.94 3.25
C PHE A 255 -23.81 -10.35 3.83
N SER A 256 -22.89 -11.12 3.24
CA SER A 256 -22.72 -12.54 3.56
C SER A 256 -21.28 -13.03 3.36
N ASN A 257 -20.30 -12.12 3.27
CA ASN A 257 -18.92 -12.51 3.02
C ASN A 257 -18.22 -12.86 4.34
N ILE A 258 -18.03 -14.16 4.59
CA ILE A 258 -17.41 -14.70 5.81
C ILE A 258 -15.90 -14.39 5.93
N ASN A 259 -15.23 -14.04 4.83
CA ASN A 259 -13.78 -13.80 4.82
C ASN A 259 -13.42 -12.34 5.13
N ASP A 260 -14.40 -11.44 5.11
CA ASP A 260 -14.16 -10.04 5.42
C ASP A 260 -14.17 -9.84 6.94
N LYS A 261 -12.99 -9.96 7.55
CA LYS A 261 -12.81 -9.67 8.98
C LYS A 261 -12.82 -8.17 9.27
N GLN A 262 -12.57 -7.33 8.26
CA GLN A 262 -12.49 -5.88 8.43
C GLN A 262 -13.86 -5.29 8.79
N ILE A 263 -14.94 -5.83 8.22
CA ILE A 263 -16.30 -5.36 8.54
C ILE A 263 -16.66 -5.54 10.02
N HIS A 264 -16.11 -6.55 10.70
CA HIS A 264 -16.31 -6.75 12.14
C HIS A 264 -15.61 -5.66 12.96
N ILE A 265 -14.36 -5.35 12.59
CA ILE A 265 -13.56 -4.31 13.24
C ILE A 265 -14.20 -2.95 13.00
N ASP A 266 -14.58 -2.66 11.75
CA ASP A 266 -15.25 -1.42 11.36
C ASP A 266 -16.58 -1.23 12.11
N LEU A 267 -17.38 -2.28 12.25
CA LEU A 267 -18.64 -2.23 12.99
C LEU A 267 -18.42 -1.99 14.49
N GLN A 268 -17.44 -2.67 15.10
CA GLN A 268 -17.11 -2.46 16.50
C GLN A 268 -16.63 -1.02 16.75
N ASN A 269 -15.70 -0.53 15.94
CA ASN A 269 -15.19 0.84 16.02
C ASN A 269 -16.30 1.86 15.78
N TYR A 270 -17.21 1.60 14.84
CA TYR A 270 -18.36 2.46 14.60
C TYR A 270 -19.27 2.56 15.83
N ILE A 271 -19.60 1.44 16.48
CA ILE A 271 -20.45 1.43 17.68
C ILE A 271 -19.77 2.20 18.83
N ASP A 272 -18.48 1.98 19.04
CA ASP A 272 -17.70 2.66 20.09
C ASP A 272 -17.67 4.17 19.87
N LEU A 273 -17.38 4.63 18.64
CA LEU A 273 -17.36 6.06 18.31
C LEU A 273 -18.78 6.67 18.26
N HIS A 274 -19.79 5.90 17.83
CA HIS A 274 -21.18 6.39 17.77
C HIS A 274 -21.71 6.75 19.15
N GLN A 275 -21.40 5.98 20.19
CA GLN A 275 -21.78 6.31 21.57
C GLN A 275 -21.17 7.62 22.04
N ASN A 276 -19.91 7.89 21.67
CA ASN A 276 -19.21 9.11 22.02
C ASN A 276 -19.82 10.33 21.31
N TYR A 277 -20.00 10.24 19.98
CA TYR A 277 -20.48 11.37 19.17
C TYR A 277 -22.00 11.58 19.18
N GLN A 278 -22.79 10.74 19.87
CA GLN A 278 -24.22 10.99 20.08
C GLN A 278 -24.49 12.21 20.97
N ASN A 279 -23.57 12.54 21.89
CA ASN A 279 -23.77 13.55 22.94
C ASN A 279 -22.73 14.68 22.92
N ILE A 280 -21.80 14.67 21.96
CA ILE A 280 -20.74 15.68 21.82
C ILE A 280 -21.21 16.74 20.81
N ASP A 281 -20.97 18.01 21.12
CA ASP A 281 -21.10 19.09 20.17
C ASP A 281 -19.99 18.98 19.12
N VAL A 282 -20.36 18.71 17.87
CA VAL A 282 -19.43 18.49 16.75
C VAL A 282 -19.14 19.77 15.96
N SER A 283 -19.71 20.91 16.36
CA SER A 283 -19.53 22.19 15.65
C SER A 283 -18.07 22.62 15.57
N ASP A 284 -17.24 22.27 16.57
CA ASP A 284 -15.81 22.56 16.57
C ASP A 284 -15.05 21.83 15.44
N PHE A 285 -15.55 20.69 14.95
CA PHE A 285 -14.92 19.91 13.87
C PHE A 285 -15.24 20.45 12.46
N GLU A 286 -16.21 21.36 12.33
CA GLU A 286 -16.53 22.04 11.07
C GLU A 286 -15.42 23.02 10.66
N TYR A 287 -14.70 23.56 11.64
CA TYR A 287 -13.58 24.46 11.40
C TYR A 287 -12.33 23.73 10.97
N ASP A 288 -11.50 24.39 10.17
CA ASP A 288 -10.15 23.92 9.92
C ASP A 288 -9.29 24.08 11.19
N ILE A 289 -8.37 23.13 11.40
CA ILE A 289 -7.43 23.18 12.53
C ILE A 289 -6.09 23.70 12.01
N PRO A 290 -5.49 24.73 12.63
CA PRO A 290 -4.18 25.22 12.24
C PRO A 290 -3.09 24.14 12.31
N ASN A 291 -2.26 24.05 11.27
CA ASN A 291 -1.09 23.16 11.30
C ASN A 291 -0.02 23.72 12.24
N THR A 292 0.34 22.95 13.27
CA THR A 292 1.37 23.28 14.26
C THR A 292 2.77 23.46 13.67
N GLU A 293 3.10 22.80 12.55
CA GLU A 293 4.41 22.91 11.89
C GLU A 293 4.68 24.32 11.32
N LYS A 294 3.62 25.07 11.00
CA LYS A 294 3.71 26.45 10.49
C LYS A 294 3.75 27.50 11.59
N LEU A 295 3.66 27.07 12.85
CA LEU A 295 3.64 27.93 14.02
C LEU A 295 5.00 27.87 14.74
N PRO A 296 5.40 28.95 15.43
CA PRO A 296 6.61 28.94 16.24
C PRO A 296 6.52 27.90 17.36
N THR A 297 7.65 27.34 17.73
CA THR A 297 7.75 26.52 18.94
C THR A 297 7.58 27.38 20.20
N VAL A 298 7.15 26.76 21.30
CA VAL A 298 7.03 27.43 22.60
C VAL A 298 8.38 28.02 23.04
N ASN A 299 9.48 27.33 22.75
CA ASN A 299 10.84 27.81 23.04
C ASN A 299 11.17 29.10 22.28
N GLN A 300 10.76 29.24 21.02
CA GLN A 300 11.00 30.45 20.23
C GLN A 300 10.23 31.66 20.80
N ILE A 301 9.01 31.46 21.30
CA ILE A 301 8.24 32.53 21.97
C ILE A 301 8.87 32.89 23.32
N GLN A 302 9.35 31.91 24.08
CA GLN A 302 10.06 32.16 25.33
C GLN A 302 11.38 32.91 25.10
N GLU A 303 12.13 32.52 24.07
CA GLU A 303 13.36 33.20 23.65
C GLU A 303 13.06 34.64 23.25
N TYR A 304 12.01 34.88 22.45
CA TYR A 304 11.58 36.23 22.08
C TYR A 304 11.28 37.09 23.30
N LYS A 305 10.54 36.56 24.29
CA LYS A 305 10.25 37.24 25.55
C LYS A 305 11.53 37.64 26.28
N ASN A 306 12.48 36.71 26.40
CA ASN A 306 13.74 36.94 27.10
C ASN A 306 14.57 38.02 26.39
N LEU A 307 14.73 37.92 25.06
CA LEU A 307 15.48 38.86 24.25
C LEU A 307 14.85 40.27 24.25
N ALA A 308 13.51 40.36 24.17
CA ALA A 308 12.80 41.63 24.23
C ALA A 308 12.95 42.30 25.60
N ASN A 309 12.87 41.51 26.69
CA ASN A 309 13.12 42.01 28.04
C ASN A 309 14.56 42.49 28.21
N GLU A 310 15.54 41.70 27.76
CA GLU A 310 16.96 42.08 27.79
C GLU A 310 17.22 43.40 27.05
N LEU A 311 16.63 43.55 25.85
CA LEU A 311 16.78 44.76 25.04
C LEU A 311 16.17 45.97 25.75
N SER A 312 14.99 45.79 26.37
CA SER A 312 14.34 46.86 27.14
C SER A 312 15.09 47.21 28.43
N GLN A 313 15.71 46.24 29.11
CA GLN A 313 16.35 46.46 30.40
C GLN A 313 17.71 47.16 30.26
N TYR A 314 18.53 46.72 29.31
CA TYR A 314 19.92 47.19 29.18
C TYR A 314 20.07 48.46 28.33
N TYR A 315 19.11 48.74 27.44
CA TYR A 315 19.25 49.80 26.44
C TYR A 315 18.10 50.82 26.43
N ALA A 316 17.15 50.79 27.38
CA ALA A 316 16.04 51.75 27.43
C ALA A 316 16.46 53.22 27.69
N SER A 317 17.66 53.46 28.21
CA SER A 317 18.10 54.79 28.66
C SER A 317 18.66 55.68 27.55
N LYS A 318 18.96 55.12 26.36
CA LYS A 318 19.60 55.86 25.26
C LYS A 318 18.59 56.11 24.15
N ASN A 319 18.31 57.39 23.89
CA ASN A 319 17.29 57.80 22.90
C ASN A 319 17.70 57.50 21.45
N GLU A 320 19.00 57.42 21.16
CA GLU A 320 19.52 57.21 19.81
C GLU A 320 20.64 56.17 19.81
N HIS A 321 20.43 55.11 19.02
CA HIS A 321 21.38 54.03 18.78
C HIS A 321 21.88 54.08 17.34
N ILE A 322 23.14 53.70 17.14
CA ILE A 322 23.74 53.63 15.80
C ILE A 322 23.33 52.31 15.17
N LEU A 323 22.75 52.36 13.97
CA LEU A 323 22.42 51.15 13.22
C LEU A 323 23.67 50.58 12.55
N ILE A 324 24.15 49.45 13.05
CA ILE A 324 25.35 48.78 12.54
C ILE A 324 24.90 47.61 11.66
N GLN A 325 25.27 47.67 10.38
CA GLN A 325 25.04 46.57 9.45
C GLN A 325 26.30 45.71 9.34
N CYS A 326 26.20 44.46 9.76
CA CYS A 326 27.30 43.51 9.76
C CYS A 326 26.76 42.11 9.40
N PRO A 327 27.50 41.29 8.64
CA PRO A 327 27.11 39.91 8.38
C PRO A 327 27.21 39.01 9.63
N ASP A 328 28.12 39.30 10.56
CA ASP A 328 28.32 38.50 11.79
C ASP A 328 28.75 39.40 12.95
N PHE A 329 27.85 39.56 13.93
CA PHE A 329 28.09 40.39 15.11
C PHE A 329 29.08 39.77 16.11
N GLU A 330 29.19 38.45 16.21
CA GLU A 330 30.14 37.80 17.13
C GLU A 330 31.57 37.99 16.66
N LYS A 331 31.79 37.85 15.34
CA LYS A 331 33.09 38.17 14.74
C LYS A 331 33.46 39.65 14.94
N LEU A 332 32.53 40.56 14.70
CA LEU A 332 32.77 42.00 14.91
C LEU A 332 33.10 42.32 16.37
N LYS A 333 32.35 41.74 17.31
CA LYS A 333 32.61 41.88 18.76
C LYS A 333 34.01 41.41 19.13
N THR A 334 34.47 40.31 18.54
CA THR A 334 35.82 39.79 18.77
C THR A 334 36.90 40.74 18.25
N LEU A 335 36.74 41.25 17.02
CA LEU A 335 37.67 42.22 16.44
C LEU A 335 37.75 43.52 17.25
N LEU A 336 36.61 44.06 17.69
CA LEU A 336 36.56 45.27 18.51
C LEU A 336 37.21 45.06 19.89
N LYS A 337 37.04 43.89 20.51
CA LYS A 337 37.72 43.54 21.78
C LYS A 337 39.22 43.43 21.60
N GLN A 338 39.70 42.83 20.50
CA GLN A 338 41.14 42.77 20.18
C GLN A 338 41.70 44.19 19.97
N LEU A 339 41.00 45.03 19.21
CA LEU A 339 41.40 46.43 19.00
C LEU A 339 41.48 47.20 20.34
N ARG A 340 40.53 46.96 21.24
CA ARG A 340 40.52 47.58 22.57
C ARG A 340 41.73 47.18 23.41
N GLU A 341 42.20 45.94 23.27
CA GLU A 341 43.39 45.48 23.99
C GLU A 341 44.65 46.21 23.50
N TYR A 342 44.82 46.41 22.19
CA TYR A 342 45.92 47.22 21.65
C TYR A 342 45.88 48.67 22.17
N TYR A 343 44.71 49.31 22.23
CA TYR A 343 44.58 50.67 22.77
C TYR A 343 44.88 50.74 24.26
N LYS A 344 44.60 49.66 25.00
CA LYS A 344 44.95 49.56 26.42
C LYS A 344 46.45 49.35 26.60
N GLN A 345 47.08 48.51 25.77
CA GLN A 345 48.53 48.29 25.81
C GLN A 345 49.30 49.60 25.60
N SER A 346 48.90 50.44 24.64
CA SER A 346 49.55 51.74 24.44
C SER A 346 49.44 52.67 25.65
N SER A 347 48.37 52.55 26.45
CA SER A 347 48.20 53.37 27.67
C SER A 347 49.05 52.91 28.85
N ASN A 348 49.64 51.71 28.79
CA ASN A 348 50.51 51.17 29.85
C ASN A 348 51.99 51.59 29.69
N LEU A 349 52.38 52.04 28.50
CA LEU A 349 53.73 52.52 28.21
C LEU A 349 54.03 53.81 29.00
N GLN A 350 55.28 53.99 29.44
CA GLN A 350 55.70 55.09 30.31
C GLN A 350 56.28 56.29 29.55
N ILE A 351 56.22 56.27 28.21
CA ILE A 351 56.73 57.35 27.37
C ILE A 351 55.86 58.61 27.49
N ASP A 352 56.47 59.72 27.90
CA ASP A 352 55.82 61.02 28.09
C ASP A 352 55.36 61.72 26.79
N PHE A 353 55.78 61.23 25.62
CA PHE A 353 55.39 61.74 24.29
C PHE A 353 54.54 60.76 23.46
N THR A 354 53.93 59.74 24.08
CA THR A 354 53.13 58.69 23.40
C THR A 354 52.09 59.23 22.42
N ASN A 355 51.26 60.20 22.84
CA ASN A 355 50.18 60.73 21.99
C ASN A 355 50.72 61.51 20.78
N ASP A 356 51.78 62.29 20.97
CA ASP A 356 52.43 63.04 19.89
C ASP A 356 53.11 62.08 18.90
N PHE A 357 53.74 61.02 19.43
CA PHE A 357 54.31 59.95 18.61
C PHE A 357 53.25 59.28 17.73
N ILE A 358 52.14 58.82 18.32
CA ILE A 358 51.03 58.17 17.58
C ILE A 358 50.53 59.07 16.45
N ASN A 359 50.26 60.34 16.75
CA ASN A 359 49.74 61.30 15.78
C ASN A 359 50.73 61.56 14.64
N THR A 360 52.01 61.77 14.96
CA THR A 360 53.03 62.04 13.94
C THR A 360 53.35 60.81 13.09
N TYR A 361 53.36 59.61 13.70
CA TYR A 361 53.60 58.33 13.03
C TYR A 361 52.52 58.05 11.98
N LEU A 362 51.24 58.22 12.36
CA LEU A 362 50.10 57.99 11.47
C LEU A 362 49.95 59.08 10.39
N ASN A 363 50.40 60.30 10.64
CA ASN A 363 50.38 61.41 9.68
C ASN A 363 51.58 61.41 8.70
N GLY A 364 52.10 60.23 8.37
CA GLY A 364 53.10 60.05 7.30
C GLY A 364 54.57 60.14 7.73
N ASN A 365 54.88 60.27 9.03
CA ASN A 365 56.27 60.27 9.51
C ASN A 365 56.78 58.90 9.97
N SER A 366 56.08 57.80 9.64
CA SER A 366 56.48 56.44 10.04
C SER A 366 57.91 56.08 9.63
N ASN A 367 58.32 56.43 8.41
CA ASN A 367 59.69 56.20 7.92
C ASN A 367 60.75 56.92 8.76
N LYS A 368 60.48 58.17 9.16
CA LYS A 368 61.39 58.96 10.00
C LYS A 368 61.55 58.31 11.37
N TRP A 369 60.44 57.92 12.00
CA TRP A 369 60.48 57.28 13.32
C TRP A 369 61.13 55.90 13.30
N ASN A 370 60.88 55.09 12.26
CA ASN A 370 61.56 53.81 12.08
C ASN A 370 63.09 53.99 11.91
N GLN A 371 63.53 55.04 11.20
CA GLN A 371 64.95 55.39 11.10
C GLN A 371 65.54 55.86 12.43
N THR A 372 64.82 56.72 13.17
CA THR A 372 65.23 57.16 14.51
C THR A 372 65.44 55.96 15.44
N LEU A 373 64.49 55.02 15.47
CA LEU A 373 64.59 53.80 16.25
C LEU A 373 65.78 52.94 15.80
N GLN A 374 65.97 52.74 14.50
CA GLN A 374 67.10 51.99 13.98
C GLN A 374 68.45 52.56 14.43
N TYR A 375 68.66 53.88 14.27
CA TYR A 375 69.89 54.54 14.68
C TYR A 375 70.09 54.53 16.20
N SER A 376 69.00 54.69 16.96
CA SER A 376 69.02 54.58 18.42
C SER A 376 69.44 53.17 18.87
N SER A 377 68.83 52.11 18.33
CA SER A 377 69.22 50.73 18.62
C SER A 377 70.68 50.43 18.23
N GLU A 378 71.20 51.02 17.15
CA GLU A 378 72.61 50.91 16.77
C GLU A 378 73.55 51.60 17.78
N ALA A 379 73.20 52.78 18.27
CA ALA A 379 73.95 53.50 19.30
C ALA A 379 73.94 52.73 20.64
N ILE A 380 72.79 52.18 21.04
CA ILE A 380 72.63 51.32 22.23
C ILE A 380 73.55 50.09 22.12
N LYS A 381 73.54 49.38 20.98
CA LYS A 381 74.42 48.23 20.75
C LYS A 381 75.91 48.57 20.83
N LYS A 382 76.31 49.78 20.44
CA LYS A 382 77.72 50.22 20.58
C LYS A 382 78.08 50.41 22.05
N ILE A 383 77.17 50.97 22.86
CA ILE A 383 77.37 51.17 24.31
C ILE A 383 77.40 49.82 25.04
N GLU A 384 76.48 48.91 24.69
CA GLU A 384 76.32 47.58 25.31
C GLU A 384 77.57 46.70 25.21
N LYS A 385 78.43 46.92 24.20
CA LYS A 385 79.72 46.22 24.06
C LYS A 385 80.71 46.49 25.20
N HIS A 386 80.49 47.56 25.97
CA HIS A 386 81.36 47.94 27.08
C HIS A 386 80.79 47.41 28.42
N ASN A 387 81.67 46.98 29.33
CA ASN A 387 81.24 46.57 30.68
C ASN A 387 80.92 47.79 31.56
N LEU A 388 79.73 48.37 31.38
CA LEU A 388 79.33 49.61 32.07
C LEU A 388 79.37 49.50 33.60
N SER A 389 79.09 48.31 34.16
CA SER A 389 79.13 48.11 35.62
C SER A 389 80.55 48.17 36.18
N GLU A 390 81.55 47.75 35.42
CA GLU A 390 82.96 47.81 35.81
C GLU A 390 83.46 49.25 35.68
N ILE A 391 83.15 49.91 34.56
CA ILE A 391 83.48 51.32 34.32
C ILE A 391 82.91 52.22 35.42
N ASP A 392 81.63 52.06 35.78
CA ASP A 392 80.97 52.87 36.81
C ASP A 392 81.58 52.68 38.22
N LYS A 393 82.26 51.56 38.48
CA LYS A 393 82.84 51.22 39.80
C LYS A 393 84.33 51.53 39.89
N GLU A 394 85.08 51.30 38.81
CA GLU A 394 86.54 51.18 38.85
C GLU A 394 87.26 52.30 38.08
N ILE A 395 86.54 53.08 37.28
CA ILE A 395 87.14 54.07 36.37
C ILE A 395 86.60 55.47 36.64
N GLU A 396 87.47 56.37 37.06
CA GLU A 396 87.22 57.82 37.15
C GLU A 396 88.13 58.57 36.19
N ILE A 397 87.54 59.32 35.26
CA ILE A 397 88.27 60.13 34.28
C ILE A 397 87.95 61.61 34.45
N SER A 398 89.00 62.43 34.52
CA SER A 398 88.90 63.88 34.52
C SER A 398 89.39 64.47 33.20
N TYR A 399 88.63 65.42 32.64
CA TYR A 399 88.93 66.09 31.38
C TYR A 399 89.11 67.59 31.55
N PRO A 400 89.87 68.25 30.67
CA PRO A 400 90.00 69.70 30.68
C PRO A 400 88.73 70.40 30.18
N SER A 401 88.34 71.47 30.87
CA SER A 401 87.08 72.19 30.65
C SER A 401 86.99 72.97 29.32
N LYS A 402 88.13 73.22 28.65
CA LYS A 402 88.21 74.08 27.46
C LYS A 402 88.25 73.31 26.13
N LYS A 403 88.18 71.98 26.14
CA LYS A 403 88.36 71.13 24.94
C LYS A 403 87.08 70.37 24.61
N SER A 404 86.76 70.25 23.32
CA SER A 404 85.62 69.46 22.86
C SER A 404 85.93 67.96 22.89
N ILE A 405 84.90 67.14 23.08
CA ILE A 405 85.01 65.66 23.05
C ILE A 405 85.59 65.16 21.71
N LYS A 406 85.21 65.80 20.59
CA LYS A 406 85.75 65.48 19.25
C LYS A 406 87.25 65.73 19.16
N GLN A 407 87.72 66.84 19.73
CA GLN A 407 89.15 67.16 19.81
C GLN A 407 89.89 66.17 20.72
N LEU A 408 89.35 65.91 21.91
CA LEU A 408 89.92 64.94 22.85
C LEU A 408 90.08 63.56 22.22
N ARG A 409 89.07 63.06 21.48
CA ARG A 409 89.17 61.76 20.79
C ARG A 409 90.33 61.72 19.80
N LYS A 410 90.45 62.74 18.94
CA LYS A 410 91.48 62.81 17.91
C LYS A 410 92.88 62.89 18.53
N ASP A 411 93.01 63.72 19.57
CA ASP A 411 94.28 63.96 20.24
C ASP A 411 94.70 62.72 21.06
N ALA A 412 93.77 62.04 21.74
CA ALA A 412 94.02 60.75 22.41
C ALA A 412 94.43 59.64 21.43
N GLN A 413 93.74 59.51 20.29
CA GLN A 413 94.11 58.52 19.27
C GLN A 413 95.53 58.76 18.73
N THR A 414 95.87 60.01 18.45
CA THR A 414 97.21 60.37 17.94
C THR A 414 98.32 60.00 18.94
N LEU A 415 98.06 60.15 20.24
CA LEU A 415 99.01 59.79 21.28
C LEU A 415 99.09 58.27 21.52
N LEU A 416 97.97 57.56 21.38
CA LEU A 416 97.94 56.10 21.42
C LEU A 416 98.75 55.50 20.26
N ASP A 417 98.56 56.01 19.04
CA ASP A 417 99.32 55.56 17.86
C ASP A 417 100.83 55.76 18.08
N TYR A 418 101.23 56.89 18.67
CA TYR A 418 102.62 57.18 19.03
C TYR A 418 103.20 56.19 20.05
N LEU A 419 102.41 55.73 21.03
CA LEU A 419 102.80 54.69 21.98
C LEU A 419 102.85 53.30 21.32
N ILE A 420 101.95 53.00 20.39
CA ILE A 420 101.92 51.74 19.64
C ILE A 420 103.20 51.60 18.81
N ASP A 421 103.70 52.69 18.23
CA ASP A 421 104.97 52.76 17.49
C ASP A 421 106.24 52.55 18.36
N GLY A 422 106.08 52.30 19.66
CA GLY A 422 107.17 51.95 20.58
C GLY A 422 107.83 53.15 21.27
N ASN A 423 107.24 54.34 21.16
CA ASN A 423 107.72 55.52 21.88
C ASN A 423 107.14 55.58 23.30
N SER A 424 107.84 56.26 24.23
CA SER A 424 107.33 56.49 25.59
C SER A 424 106.85 57.94 25.76
N LEU A 425 105.75 58.12 26.50
CA LEU A 425 105.22 59.43 26.91
C LEU A 425 105.57 59.79 28.37
N SER A 426 106.26 58.88 29.07
CA SER A 426 106.70 59.04 30.44
C SER A 426 108.13 58.51 30.65
N GLY A 427 108.76 58.86 31.78
CA GLY A 427 110.10 58.42 32.17
C GLY A 427 111.26 59.34 31.73
N PHE A 428 112.47 59.04 32.24
CA PHE A 428 113.68 59.86 32.05
C PHE A 428 114.05 60.07 30.57
N THR A 429 113.86 59.05 29.73
CA THR A 429 114.11 59.10 28.29
C THR A 429 113.17 60.05 27.55
N PHE A 430 111.91 60.15 27.97
CA PHE A 430 110.94 61.09 27.42
C PHE A 430 111.32 62.54 27.78
N THR A 431 111.71 62.79 29.03
CA THR A 431 112.11 64.13 29.50
C THR A 431 113.27 64.72 28.69
N LEU A 432 114.26 63.89 28.32
CA LEU A 432 115.40 64.29 27.47
C LEU A 432 115.00 64.52 26.00
N LYS A 433 114.04 63.76 25.49
CA LYS A 433 113.59 63.83 24.08
C LYS A 433 112.47 64.85 23.84
N LYS A 434 111.89 65.43 24.90
CA LYS A 434 110.75 66.36 24.83
C LYS A 434 110.96 67.54 23.88
N THR A 435 112.19 68.07 23.79
CA THR A 435 112.57 69.17 22.87
C THR A 435 112.64 68.75 21.40
N PHE A 436 112.81 67.47 21.08
CA PHE A 436 112.92 66.94 19.71
C PHE A 436 111.65 66.26 19.19
N LEU A 437 110.57 66.24 19.98
CA LEU A 437 109.28 65.66 19.55
C LEU A 437 108.68 66.43 18.33
N PRO A 438 107.99 65.72 17.42
CA PRO A 438 107.21 66.34 16.35
C PRO A 438 106.18 67.34 16.90
N LYS A 439 105.89 68.40 16.13
CA LYS A 439 104.91 69.44 16.51
C LYS A 439 103.55 68.84 16.87
N GLU A 440 103.13 67.83 16.12
CA GLU A 440 101.87 67.11 16.31
C GLU A 440 101.76 66.41 17.67
N ILE A 441 102.86 65.89 18.22
CA ILE A 441 102.84 65.26 19.55
C ILE A 441 102.95 66.33 20.65
N LYS A 442 103.82 67.33 20.46
CA LYS A 442 104.04 68.42 21.44
C LYS A 442 102.76 69.18 21.78
N GLU A 443 101.93 69.50 20.79
CA GLU A 443 100.67 70.22 21.00
C GLU A 443 99.61 69.42 21.77
N ARG A 444 99.80 68.10 21.87
CA ARG A 444 98.85 67.16 22.51
C ARG A 444 99.33 66.69 23.89
N LEU A 445 100.54 67.03 24.31
CA LEU A 445 101.10 66.65 25.62
C LEU A 445 100.28 67.17 26.81
N TYR A 446 99.38 68.14 26.61
CA TYR A 446 98.40 68.55 27.61
C TYR A 446 97.57 67.37 28.15
N PHE A 447 97.40 66.29 27.38
CA PHE A 447 96.73 65.06 27.85
C PHE A 447 97.41 64.48 29.09
N ILE A 448 98.75 64.47 29.11
CA ILE A 448 99.53 63.93 30.24
C ILE A 448 99.39 64.85 31.46
N ASP A 449 99.23 66.16 31.24
CA ASP A 449 99.17 67.14 32.32
C ASP A 449 97.75 67.34 32.88
N GLU A 450 96.72 67.24 32.04
CA GLU A 450 95.35 67.66 32.35
C GLU A 450 94.30 66.53 32.34
N VAL A 451 94.59 65.37 31.74
CA VAL A 451 93.71 64.19 31.79
C VAL A 451 94.22 63.21 32.85
N ARG A 452 93.33 62.78 33.74
CA ARG A 452 93.64 61.76 34.76
C ARG A 452 92.71 60.59 34.66
N VAL A 453 93.25 59.38 34.70
CA VAL A 453 92.53 58.11 34.84
C VAL A 453 92.83 57.58 36.24
N ASN A 454 91.81 57.45 37.10
CA ASN A 454 91.94 57.04 38.50
C ASN A 454 92.95 57.88 39.30
N GLY A 455 93.10 59.16 38.95
CA GLY A 455 94.05 60.08 39.57
C GLY A 455 95.47 60.04 38.99
N SER A 456 95.79 59.10 38.09
CA SER A 456 97.09 58.99 37.40
C SER A 456 97.11 59.76 36.07
N PRO A 457 98.27 60.34 35.66
CA PRO A 457 98.45 60.90 34.32
C PRO A 457 98.16 59.87 33.23
N CYS A 458 97.44 60.28 32.18
CA CYS A 458 97.20 59.40 31.03
C CYS A 458 98.47 59.35 30.14
N ASP A 459 99.31 58.33 30.35
CA ASP A 459 100.58 58.18 29.64
C ASP A 459 100.89 56.74 29.17
N THR A 460 100.03 55.77 29.52
CA THR A 460 100.12 54.36 29.10
C THR A 460 99.10 54.00 28.02
N LYS A 461 99.36 52.90 27.28
CA LYS A 461 98.44 52.43 26.22
C LYS A 461 97.06 52.11 26.80
N GLU A 462 97.05 51.43 27.93
CA GLU A 462 95.85 51.01 28.65
C GLU A 462 95.01 52.23 29.08
N GLU A 463 95.63 53.30 29.59
CA GLU A 463 94.92 54.53 29.97
C GLU A 463 94.34 55.27 28.76
N PHE A 464 95.04 55.31 27.63
CA PHE A 464 94.51 55.90 26.40
C PHE A 464 93.34 55.10 25.84
N GLU A 465 93.38 53.77 25.90
CA GLU A 465 92.26 52.90 25.52
C GLU A 465 91.03 53.14 26.42
N ILE A 466 91.23 53.27 27.74
CA ILE A 466 90.17 53.63 28.71
C ILE A 466 89.54 54.97 28.35
N VAL A 467 90.34 55.99 28.04
CA VAL A 467 89.86 57.33 27.64
C VAL A 467 89.10 57.30 26.33
N LEU A 468 89.60 56.58 25.31
CA LEU A 468 88.91 56.46 24.02
C LEU A 468 87.56 55.73 24.15
N ASN A 469 87.49 54.71 25.01
CA ASN A 469 86.24 54.00 25.32
C ASN A 469 85.23 54.92 26.02
N ASP A 470 85.66 55.67 27.04
CA ASP A 470 84.80 56.64 27.74
C ASP A 470 84.27 57.73 26.80
N ILE A 471 85.14 58.29 25.94
CA ILE A 471 84.73 59.27 24.92
C ILE A 471 83.71 58.66 23.95
N SER A 472 83.92 57.42 23.51
CA SER A 472 82.99 56.71 22.63
C SER A 472 81.61 56.55 23.28
N ILE A 473 81.56 56.12 24.54
CA ILE A 473 80.31 55.99 25.31
C ILE A 473 79.58 57.35 25.41
N ARG A 474 80.30 58.43 25.76
CA ARG A 474 79.73 59.80 25.83
C ARG A 474 79.19 60.27 24.48
N GLN A 475 79.87 59.96 23.38
CA GLN A 475 79.41 60.33 22.03
C GLN A 475 78.09 59.63 21.67
N ASN A 476 77.96 58.33 21.94
CA ASN A 476 76.72 57.60 21.67
C ASN A 476 75.56 58.10 22.55
N PHE A 477 75.80 58.52 23.80
CA PHE A 477 74.75 59.15 24.61
C PHE A 477 74.30 60.52 24.08
N ASN A 478 75.22 61.32 23.53
CA ASN A 478 74.85 62.56 22.86
C ASN A 478 74.03 62.30 21.58
N GLU A 479 74.40 61.28 20.81
CA GLU A 479 73.64 60.84 19.64
C GLU A 479 72.21 60.41 20.02
N LEU A 480 72.06 59.60 21.07
CA LEU A 480 70.74 59.21 21.60
C LEU A 480 69.91 60.41 22.07
N SER A 481 70.54 61.37 22.75
CA SER A 481 69.91 62.62 23.18
C SER A 481 69.38 63.45 22.00
N GLU A 482 70.16 63.56 20.92
CA GLU A 482 69.77 64.28 19.70
C GLU A 482 68.64 63.55 18.95
N LEU A 483 68.76 62.23 18.77
CA LEU A 483 67.77 61.39 18.08
C LEU A 483 66.38 61.47 18.75
N TRP A 484 66.34 61.38 20.08
CA TRP A 484 65.10 61.42 20.84
C TRP A 484 64.69 62.84 21.28
N SER A 485 65.53 63.84 21.04
CA SER A 485 65.35 65.21 21.56
C SER A 485 65.11 65.23 23.09
N LYS A 486 65.84 64.38 23.84
CA LYS A 486 65.74 64.23 25.30
C LYS A 486 67.04 64.59 25.98
N GLU A 487 66.97 65.22 27.15
CA GLU A 487 68.17 65.49 27.95
C GLU A 487 68.76 64.19 28.51
N ILE A 488 70.09 64.09 28.52
CA ILE A 488 70.79 62.97 29.16
C ILE A 488 70.58 63.06 30.68
N PRO A 489 70.20 61.96 31.38
CA PRO A 489 70.04 61.96 32.82
C PRO A 489 71.29 62.49 33.57
N LYS A 490 71.09 63.41 34.52
CA LYS A 490 72.15 64.08 35.31
C LYS A 490 72.83 63.18 36.36
N THR A 491 72.98 61.90 36.06
CA THR A 491 73.66 60.90 36.90
C THR A 491 75.09 60.69 36.45
N LYS A 492 75.98 60.27 37.37
CA LYS A 492 77.35 59.86 37.01
C LYS A 492 77.39 58.47 36.37
N SER A 493 76.43 57.59 36.69
CA SER A 493 76.40 56.20 36.22
C SER A 493 76.04 56.10 34.73
N TYR A 494 76.90 55.46 33.94
CA TYR A 494 76.61 55.09 32.57
C TYR A 494 75.51 54.03 32.49
N LEU A 495 75.48 53.07 33.41
CA LEU A 495 74.42 52.05 33.42
C LEU A 495 73.02 52.68 33.55
N LYS A 496 72.86 53.69 34.41
CA LYS A 496 71.57 54.40 34.56
C LYS A 496 71.18 55.20 33.32
N LYS A 497 72.15 55.81 32.63
CA LYS A 497 71.89 56.52 31.36
C LYS A 497 71.54 55.55 30.24
N PHE A 498 72.22 54.40 30.21
CA PHE A 498 71.97 53.33 29.24
C PHE A 498 70.54 52.81 29.40
N ASN A 499 70.15 52.41 30.61
CA ASN A 499 68.79 51.93 30.88
C ASN A 499 67.74 52.96 30.48
N TYR A 500 67.93 54.25 30.80
CA TYR A 500 66.99 55.29 30.41
C TYR A 500 66.72 55.35 28.88
N PHE A 501 67.78 55.33 28.06
CA PHE A 501 67.59 55.34 26.60
C PHE A 501 67.17 53.97 26.04
N GLN A 502 67.55 52.87 26.69
CA GLN A 502 67.11 51.53 26.34
C GLN A 502 65.61 51.34 26.60
N ASP A 503 65.10 51.88 27.70
CA ASP A 503 63.67 51.90 28.03
C ASP A 503 62.90 52.68 26.96
N ILE A 504 63.37 53.89 26.58
CA ILE A 504 62.76 54.66 25.49
C ILE A 504 62.77 53.87 24.17
N ASP A 505 63.91 53.29 23.78
CA ASP A 505 64.05 52.53 22.53
C ASP A 505 63.10 51.33 22.49
N SER A 506 63.06 50.55 23.57
CA SER A 506 62.23 49.36 23.68
C SER A 506 60.72 49.69 23.72
N GLU A 507 60.31 50.69 24.49
CA GLU A 507 58.91 51.10 24.56
C GLU A 507 58.43 51.72 23.23
N VAL A 508 59.28 52.48 22.51
CA VAL A 508 58.92 53.02 21.19
C VAL A 508 58.82 51.89 20.16
N ALA A 509 59.72 50.90 20.22
CA ALA A 509 59.64 49.71 19.36
C ALA A 509 58.31 48.96 19.59
N GLU A 510 57.92 48.76 20.84
CA GLU A 510 56.63 48.16 21.20
C GLU A 510 55.45 49.01 20.72
N LEU A 511 55.50 50.33 20.91
CA LEU A 511 54.46 51.25 20.46
C LEU A 511 54.26 51.20 18.94
N ILE A 512 55.33 51.13 18.15
CA ILE A 512 55.25 50.99 16.69
C ILE A 512 54.52 49.70 16.30
N VAL A 513 54.80 48.58 16.96
CA VAL A 513 54.10 47.31 16.72
C VAL A 513 52.62 47.45 17.05
N ILE A 514 52.28 48.02 18.22
CA ILE A 514 50.89 48.25 18.64
C ILE A 514 50.14 49.13 17.62
N ILE A 515 50.75 50.23 17.15
CA ILE A 515 50.16 51.12 16.15
C ILE A 515 49.84 50.34 14.87
N ASN A 516 50.83 49.61 14.32
CA ASN A 516 50.66 48.90 13.06
C ASN A 516 49.60 47.79 13.14
N GLU A 517 49.62 46.97 14.19
CA GLU A 517 48.63 45.92 14.41
C GLU A 517 47.23 46.51 14.63
N SER A 518 47.12 47.61 15.38
CA SER A 518 45.84 48.29 15.61
C SER A 518 45.27 48.90 14.33
N GLU A 519 46.09 49.48 13.45
CA GLU A 519 45.65 50.02 12.15
C GLU A 519 45.20 48.90 11.20
N GLN A 520 45.91 47.78 11.18
CA GLN A 520 45.49 46.60 10.42
C GLN A 520 44.13 46.09 10.91
N LYS A 521 43.91 46.03 12.23
CA LYS A 521 42.62 45.64 12.81
C LYS A 521 41.51 46.64 12.53
N ARG A 522 41.77 47.94 12.59
CA ARG A 522 40.80 48.98 12.20
C ARG A 522 40.38 48.84 10.74
N LYS A 523 41.33 48.56 9.85
CA LYS A 523 41.04 48.32 8.43
C LYS A 523 40.17 47.08 8.25
N GLU A 524 40.50 45.98 8.92
CA GLU A 524 39.69 44.75 8.90
C GLU A 524 38.25 45.01 9.38
N ILE A 525 38.07 45.77 10.47
CA ILE A 525 36.74 46.17 10.97
C ILE A 525 36.00 47.02 9.94
N LYS A 526 36.67 48.02 9.34
CA LYS A 526 36.06 48.90 8.33
C LYS A 526 35.61 48.13 7.09
N ASP A 527 36.43 47.21 6.60
CA ASP A 527 36.12 46.39 5.43
C ASP A 527 34.97 45.42 5.73
N PHE A 528 34.87 44.95 6.98
CA PHE A 528 33.86 43.96 7.40
C PHE A 528 32.49 44.56 7.74
N SER A 529 32.44 45.71 8.43
CA SER A 529 31.20 46.30 8.95
C SER A 529 30.94 47.75 8.51
N LYS A 530 31.79 48.31 7.63
CA LYS A 530 31.79 49.73 7.21
C LYS A 530 31.97 50.71 8.38
N LEU A 531 32.28 50.22 9.57
CA LEU A 531 32.39 51.02 10.77
C LEU A 531 33.78 51.66 10.85
N SER A 532 33.81 52.96 11.14
CA SER A 532 35.06 53.69 11.34
C SER A 532 35.27 53.96 12.82
N VAL A 533 36.32 53.37 13.40
CA VAL A 533 36.71 53.56 14.81
C VAL A 533 37.72 54.70 14.89
N THR A 534 37.59 55.63 15.83
CA THR A 534 38.59 56.69 16.06
C THR A 534 39.91 56.11 16.60
N VAL A 535 41.04 56.71 16.22
CA VAL A 535 42.37 56.19 16.56
C VAL A 535 42.63 56.37 18.07
N PHE A 536 43.03 55.29 18.75
CA PHE A 536 43.42 55.28 20.18
C PHE A 536 42.41 55.94 21.15
N ASP A 537 41.12 55.96 20.80
CA ASP A 537 40.05 56.47 21.65
C ASP A 537 39.29 55.31 22.31
N ILE A 538 39.66 55.00 23.55
CA ILE A 538 39.12 53.88 24.30
C ILE A 538 37.64 54.07 24.64
N GLU A 539 37.19 55.30 24.93
CA GLU A 539 35.80 55.56 25.29
C GLU A 539 34.87 55.46 24.07
N ASN A 540 35.29 55.99 22.92
CA ASN A 540 34.56 55.81 21.68
C ASN A 540 34.44 54.32 21.30
N LEU A 541 35.53 53.56 21.43
CA LEU A 541 35.54 52.13 21.16
C LEU A 541 34.64 51.32 22.11
N LYS A 542 34.61 51.67 23.40
CA LYS A 542 33.64 51.08 24.36
C LYS A 542 32.20 51.33 23.93
N ASN A 543 31.89 52.56 23.51
CA ASN A 543 30.55 52.90 23.02
C ASN A 543 30.20 52.09 21.76
N ILE A 544 31.13 51.95 20.80
CA ILE A 544 30.93 51.12 19.60
C ILE A 544 30.68 49.65 19.95
N ILE A 545 31.40 49.09 20.94
CA ILE A 545 31.18 47.71 21.41
C ILE A 545 29.76 47.57 21.97
N ASN A 546 29.32 48.52 22.80
CA ASN A 546 27.97 48.51 23.36
C ASN A 546 26.89 48.62 22.27
N GLU A 547 27.10 49.49 21.27
CA GLU A 547 26.20 49.60 20.11
C GLU A 547 26.17 48.30 19.29
N THR A 548 27.31 47.62 19.15
CA THR A 548 27.40 46.34 18.45
C THR A 548 26.59 45.26 19.16
N GLU A 549 26.65 45.21 20.50
CA GLU A 549 25.84 44.28 21.30
C GLU A 549 24.35 44.59 21.20
N TYR A 550 23.97 45.87 21.24
CA TYR A 550 22.59 46.31 21.02
C TYR A 550 22.05 45.85 19.65
N ASN A 551 22.80 46.09 18.57
CA ASN A 551 22.36 45.74 17.22
C ASN A 551 22.25 44.22 17.03
N HIS A 552 23.16 43.45 17.65
CA HIS A 552 23.08 41.99 17.64
C HIS A 552 21.79 41.49 18.31
N LEU A 553 21.47 42.04 19.48
CA LEU A 553 20.25 41.72 20.20
C LEU A 553 19.00 42.13 19.42
N LEU A 554 19.01 43.32 18.82
CA LEU A 554 17.95 43.83 17.97
C LEU A 554 17.70 42.94 16.75
N GLN A 555 18.76 42.42 16.11
CA GLN A 555 18.66 41.48 14.99
C GLN A 555 17.94 40.19 15.41
N LYS A 556 18.31 39.61 16.56
CA LYS A 556 17.66 38.40 17.10
C LYS A 556 16.18 38.66 17.42
N VAL A 557 15.88 39.80 18.04
CA VAL A 557 14.50 40.23 18.32
C VAL A 557 13.68 40.37 17.03
N ASN A 558 14.23 40.98 15.99
CA ASN A 558 13.55 41.14 14.70
C ASN A 558 13.32 39.79 14.01
N TYR A 559 14.30 38.87 14.07
CA TYR A 559 14.12 37.51 13.57
C TYR A 559 12.94 36.79 14.24
N CYS A 560 12.82 36.87 15.57
CA CYS A 560 11.67 36.32 16.30
C CYS A 560 10.35 36.98 15.87
N LYS A 561 10.34 38.31 15.70
CA LYS A 561 9.15 39.04 15.20
C LYS A 561 8.74 38.58 13.81
N ASP A 562 9.69 38.32 12.92
CA ASP A 562 9.41 37.84 11.56
C ASP A 562 8.80 36.43 11.59
N ILE A 563 9.26 35.55 12.47
CA ILE A 563 8.64 34.22 12.67
C ILE A 563 7.18 34.38 13.11
N ILE A 564 6.92 35.23 14.11
CA ILE A 564 5.55 35.47 14.60
C ILE A 564 4.69 36.04 13.47
N LYS A 565 5.18 37.02 12.73
CA LYS A 565 4.47 37.63 11.60
C LYS A 565 4.12 36.59 10.51
N ASN A 566 5.04 35.68 10.20
CA ASN A 566 4.77 34.60 9.24
C ASN A 566 3.72 33.60 9.75
N ALA A 567 3.71 33.33 11.06
CA ALA A 567 2.68 32.51 11.69
C ALA A 567 1.32 33.23 11.67
N GLU A 568 1.28 34.54 11.90
CA GLU A 568 0.05 35.34 11.81
C GLU A 568 -0.55 35.32 10.40
N VAL A 569 0.28 35.46 9.37
CA VAL A 569 -0.13 35.32 7.97
C VAL A 569 -0.70 33.93 7.70
N SER A 570 -0.05 32.89 8.24
CA SER A 570 -0.51 31.50 8.08
C SER A 570 -1.86 31.25 8.77
N LEU A 571 -2.15 31.94 9.87
CA LEU A 571 -3.41 31.85 10.63
C LEU A 571 -4.55 32.72 10.07
N SER A 572 -4.34 33.44 8.97
CA SER A 572 -5.29 34.42 8.44
C SER A 572 -6.55 33.81 7.79
N ASN A 573 -6.64 32.49 7.63
CA ASN A 573 -7.82 31.85 7.04
C ASN A 573 -9.05 32.06 7.95
N PRO A 574 -10.17 32.62 7.42
CA PRO A 574 -11.37 32.84 8.21
C PRO A 574 -11.97 31.54 8.78
N ASN A 575 -11.81 30.41 8.08
CA ASN A 575 -12.38 29.11 8.46
C ASN A 575 -11.61 28.37 9.57
N TYR A 576 -10.48 28.91 10.04
CA TYR A 576 -9.76 28.31 11.16
C TYR A 576 -10.50 28.48 12.48
N HIS A 577 -10.42 27.43 13.32
CA HIS A 577 -11.03 27.35 14.65
C HIS A 577 -10.73 28.60 15.51
N PRO A 578 -11.68 29.07 16.35
CA PRO A 578 -11.54 30.30 17.17
C PRO A 578 -10.29 30.35 18.08
N ILE A 579 -9.64 29.21 18.31
CA ILE A 579 -8.34 29.13 19.01
C ILE A 579 -7.27 30.04 18.39
N LYS A 580 -7.37 30.38 17.09
CA LYS A 580 -6.48 31.35 16.44
C LYS A 580 -6.48 32.72 17.14
N GLU A 581 -7.63 33.16 17.68
CA GLU A 581 -7.76 34.44 18.38
C GLU A 581 -6.95 34.44 19.68
N LYS A 582 -6.99 33.33 20.41
CA LYS A 582 -6.18 33.12 21.62
C LYS A 582 -4.68 33.07 21.29
N ILE A 583 -4.31 32.51 20.13
CA ILE A 583 -2.92 32.50 19.66
C ILE A 583 -2.46 33.92 19.31
N PHE A 584 -3.27 34.70 18.59
CA PHE A 584 -2.98 36.10 18.31
C PHE A 584 -2.82 36.93 19.59
N GLU A 585 -3.67 36.69 20.59
CA GLU A 585 -3.55 37.34 21.89
C GLU A 585 -2.26 36.95 22.62
N ALA A 586 -1.89 35.67 22.60
CA ALA A 586 -0.63 35.18 23.18
C ALA A 586 0.60 35.78 22.48
N PHE A 587 0.58 35.94 21.15
CA PHE A 587 1.63 36.63 20.39
C PHE A 587 1.73 38.11 20.77
N LYS A 588 0.59 38.81 20.85
CA LYS A 588 0.53 40.23 21.21
C LYS A 588 1.08 40.50 22.62
N GLN A 589 0.83 39.59 23.56
CA GLN A 589 1.32 39.69 24.95
C GLN A 589 2.70 39.06 25.17
N ILE A 590 3.24 38.36 24.16
CA ILE A 590 4.47 37.57 24.27
C ILE A 590 4.40 36.59 25.47
N ASP A 591 3.26 35.92 25.63
CA ASP A 591 3.00 34.96 26.70
C ASP A 591 3.21 33.52 26.24
N SER A 592 4.39 32.98 26.55
CA SER A 592 4.77 31.59 26.25
C SER A 592 3.87 30.55 26.93
N ASN A 593 3.34 30.83 28.12
CA ASN A 593 2.50 29.90 28.86
C ASN A 593 1.09 29.83 28.26
N ALA A 594 0.51 30.99 27.92
CA ALA A 594 -0.76 31.06 27.22
C ALA A 594 -0.66 30.39 25.84
N TYR A 595 0.44 30.62 25.12
CA TYR A 595 0.70 29.99 23.83
C TYR A 595 0.83 28.47 23.93
N HIS A 596 1.57 27.94 24.92
CA HIS A 596 1.69 26.50 25.15
C HIS A 596 0.32 25.83 25.39
N LYS A 597 -0.57 26.48 26.15
CA LYS A 597 -1.94 25.98 26.35
C LYS A 597 -2.71 25.91 25.03
N CYS A 598 -2.53 26.89 24.14
CA CYS A 598 -3.17 26.89 22.82
C CYS A 598 -2.64 25.76 21.93
N ILE A 599 -1.33 25.50 21.92
CA ILE A 599 -0.74 24.41 21.13
C ILE A 599 -1.26 23.05 21.60
N ASN A 600 -1.29 22.80 22.92
CA ASN A 600 -1.86 21.55 23.44
C ASN A 600 -3.33 21.39 23.08
N GLN A 601 -4.11 22.48 23.09
CA GLN A 601 -5.50 22.46 22.66
C GLN A 601 -5.64 22.17 21.17
N ILE A 602 -4.76 22.70 20.30
CA ILE A 602 -4.72 22.35 18.87
C ILE A 602 -4.47 20.85 18.68
N GLU A 603 -3.49 20.28 19.40
CA GLU A 603 -3.18 18.86 19.30
C GLU A 603 -4.36 17.99 19.72
N THR A 604 -5.02 18.32 20.84
CA THR A 604 -6.24 17.63 21.27
C THR A 604 -7.35 17.72 20.23
N LEU A 605 -7.65 18.93 19.73
CA LEU A 605 -8.67 19.14 18.71
C LEU A 605 -8.35 18.39 17.41
N SER A 606 -7.06 18.33 17.02
CA SER A 606 -6.63 17.61 15.82
C SER A 606 -6.91 16.11 15.93
N ASN A 607 -6.54 15.51 17.06
CA ASN A 607 -6.80 14.10 17.32
C ASN A 607 -8.32 13.81 17.35
N GLU A 608 -9.09 14.66 18.03
CA GLU A 608 -10.56 14.51 18.09
C GLU A 608 -11.22 14.67 16.71
N LYS A 609 -10.71 15.56 15.86
CA LYS A 609 -11.19 15.73 14.48
C LYS A 609 -10.83 14.53 13.59
N ASP A 610 -9.65 13.96 13.74
CA ASP A 610 -9.24 12.75 13.01
C ASP A 610 -10.11 11.54 13.42
N ASP A 611 -10.41 11.39 14.71
CA ASP A 611 -11.35 10.39 15.21
C ASP A 611 -12.76 10.62 14.64
N PHE A 612 -13.19 11.88 14.54
CA PHE A 612 -14.49 12.23 13.95
C PHE A 612 -14.56 11.95 12.44
N GLN A 613 -13.49 12.24 11.68
CA GLN A 613 -13.40 11.87 10.27
C GLN A 613 -13.42 10.34 10.08
N THR A 614 -12.73 9.62 10.95
CA THR A 614 -12.76 8.15 10.99
C THR A 614 -14.18 7.66 11.26
N PHE A 615 -14.88 8.26 12.22
CA PHE A 615 -16.29 7.98 12.50
C PHE A 615 -17.17 8.22 11.26
N LEU A 616 -17.03 9.34 10.55
CA LEU A 616 -17.82 9.62 9.33
C LEU A 616 -17.56 8.59 8.22
N ARG A 617 -16.30 8.22 8.00
CA ARG A 617 -15.93 7.18 7.02
C ARG A 617 -16.51 5.81 7.41
N LEU A 618 -16.44 5.45 8.69
CA LEU A 618 -17.04 4.22 9.20
C LEU A 618 -18.57 4.25 9.06
N LYS A 619 -19.21 5.37 9.39
CA LYS A 619 -20.64 5.59 9.21
C LYS A 619 -21.08 5.32 7.78
N GLU A 620 -20.40 5.91 6.80
CA GLU A 620 -20.70 5.72 5.38
C GLU A 620 -20.46 4.26 4.92
N ASN A 621 -19.36 3.65 5.36
CA ASN A 621 -19.03 2.26 5.02
C ASN A 621 -20.06 1.27 5.60
N ILE A 622 -20.45 1.43 6.86
CA ILE A 622 -21.46 0.58 7.52
C ILE A 622 -22.83 0.83 6.89
N GLN A 623 -23.24 2.07 6.65
CA GLN A 623 -24.50 2.39 5.98
C GLN A 623 -24.61 1.76 4.58
N LYS A 624 -23.51 1.79 3.81
CA LYS A 624 -23.48 1.21 2.47
C LYS A 624 -23.54 -0.32 2.47
N ARG A 625 -22.86 -0.97 3.41
CA ARG A 625 -22.68 -2.44 3.41
C ARG A 625 -23.71 -3.17 4.27
N LEU A 626 -24.22 -2.52 5.32
CA LEU A 626 -25.12 -3.06 6.34
C LEU A 626 -26.24 -2.05 6.67
N PRO A 627 -27.06 -1.61 5.69
CA PRO A 627 -28.04 -0.53 5.89
C PRO A 627 -29.09 -0.83 6.97
N ASN A 628 -29.58 -2.07 7.07
CA ASN A 628 -30.61 -2.40 8.06
C ASN A 628 -30.02 -2.47 9.48
N LEU A 629 -28.83 -3.04 9.62
CA LEU A 629 -28.12 -3.04 10.89
C LEU A 629 -27.73 -1.61 11.30
N PHE A 630 -27.32 -0.77 10.35
CA PHE A 630 -27.06 0.65 10.58
C PHE A 630 -28.27 1.36 11.21
N ASP A 631 -29.46 1.19 10.64
CA ASP A 631 -30.70 1.76 11.18
C ASP A 631 -30.99 1.24 12.60
N SER A 632 -30.77 -0.06 12.85
CA SER A 632 -30.94 -0.65 14.19
C SER A 632 -29.97 -0.08 15.23
N ILE A 633 -28.75 0.26 14.83
CA ILE A 633 -27.76 0.92 15.70
C ILE A 633 -28.20 2.36 15.99
N GLN A 634 -28.74 3.08 15.00
CA GLN A 634 -29.27 4.44 15.22
C GLN A 634 -30.47 4.46 16.19
N LEU A 635 -31.33 3.44 16.13
CA LEU A 635 -32.48 3.28 17.02
C LEU A 635 -32.11 2.77 18.42
N GLY A 636 -30.86 2.33 18.62
CA GLY A 636 -30.38 1.75 19.89
C GLY A 636 -30.74 0.28 20.10
N ASP A 637 -31.33 -0.38 19.10
CA ASP A 637 -31.76 -1.78 19.16
C ASP A 637 -30.59 -2.78 19.05
N PHE A 638 -29.45 -2.35 18.52
CA PHE A 638 -28.24 -3.17 18.39
C PHE A 638 -27.05 -2.49 19.08
N THR A 639 -26.46 -3.16 20.07
CA THR A 639 -25.38 -2.58 20.90
C THR A 639 -24.10 -3.41 20.84
N LYS A 640 -23.05 -2.94 21.52
CA LYS A 640 -21.76 -3.66 21.63
C LYS A 640 -21.91 -5.10 22.15
N GLN A 641 -22.92 -5.37 22.98
CA GLN A 641 -23.19 -6.71 23.52
C GLN A 641 -23.68 -7.69 22.45
N ASP A 642 -24.27 -7.17 21.37
CA ASP A 642 -24.84 -7.94 20.27
C ASP A 642 -23.83 -8.24 19.14
N LEU A 643 -22.61 -7.71 19.21
CA LEU A 643 -21.54 -7.96 18.24
C LEU A 643 -21.21 -9.46 18.07
N SER A 644 -21.32 -10.23 19.17
CA SER A 644 -21.14 -11.69 19.13
C SER A 644 -22.20 -12.40 18.26
N LYS A 645 -23.41 -11.83 18.17
CA LYS A 645 -24.51 -12.35 17.33
C LYS A 645 -24.30 -11.98 15.86
N PHE A 646 -23.63 -10.87 15.56
CA PHE A 646 -23.37 -10.42 14.19
C PHE A 646 -22.49 -11.41 13.41
N GLU A 647 -21.41 -11.93 14.02
CA GLU A 647 -20.58 -12.95 13.37
C GLU A 647 -21.39 -14.19 12.98
N LEU A 648 -22.16 -14.73 13.91
CA LEU A 648 -23.03 -15.88 13.64
C LEU A 648 -24.08 -15.57 12.55
N SER A 649 -24.58 -14.34 12.50
CA SER A 649 -25.56 -13.92 11.49
C SER A 649 -25.00 -13.88 10.05
N ILE A 650 -23.71 -13.57 9.87
CA ILE A 650 -23.05 -13.62 8.54
C ILE A 650 -22.93 -15.07 8.09
N TYR A 651 -22.52 -15.99 8.97
CA TYR A 651 -22.47 -17.42 8.64
C TYR A 651 -23.84 -17.96 8.25
N PHE A 652 -24.89 -17.54 8.96
CA PHE A 652 -26.29 -17.87 8.64
C PHE A 652 -26.68 -17.32 7.25
N ARG A 653 -26.41 -16.04 6.97
CA ARG A 653 -26.77 -15.39 5.69
C ARG A 653 -25.99 -15.98 4.51
N HIS A 654 -24.72 -16.32 4.71
CA HIS A 654 -23.90 -17.03 3.73
C HIS A 654 -24.50 -18.39 3.37
N ALA A 655 -24.81 -19.20 4.39
CA ALA A 655 -25.42 -20.51 4.17
C ALA A 655 -26.78 -20.41 3.48
N GLN A 656 -27.59 -19.41 3.84
CA GLN A 656 -28.87 -19.12 3.19
C GLN A 656 -28.69 -18.79 1.70
N LYS A 657 -27.68 -17.99 1.34
CA LYS A 657 -27.38 -17.61 -0.05
C LYS A 657 -26.88 -18.80 -0.88
N GLU A 658 -25.94 -19.58 -0.34
CA GLU A 658 -25.38 -20.73 -1.04
C GLU A 658 -26.42 -21.85 -1.23
N ILE A 659 -27.28 -22.10 -0.25
CA ILE A 659 -28.39 -23.05 -0.41
C ILE A 659 -29.37 -22.59 -1.47
N ASN A 660 -29.75 -21.31 -1.49
CA ASN A 660 -30.66 -20.79 -2.51
C ASN A 660 -30.07 -20.91 -3.93
N LYS A 661 -28.74 -20.83 -4.10
CA LYS A 661 -28.08 -21.08 -5.40
C LYS A 661 -28.11 -22.56 -5.80
N LEU A 662 -27.97 -23.46 -4.83
CA LEU A 662 -27.90 -24.91 -5.08
C LEU A 662 -29.26 -25.55 -5.34
N ILE A 663 -30.35 -24.91 -4.89
CA ILE A 663 -31.74 -25.37 -5.04
C ILE A 663 -32.45 -24.50 -6.10
N ASP A 664 -31.85 -24.27 -7.26
CA ASP A 664 -32.55 -23.56 -8.34
C ASP A 664 -33.71 -24.42 -8.87
N ILE A 665 -34.93 -24.08 -8.46
CA ILE A 665 -36.16 -24.90 -8.58
C ILE A 665 -36.60 -25.06 -10.05
N ASP A 666 -36.20 -24.14 -10.93
CA ASP A 666 -36.69 -24.12 -12.32
C ASP A 666 -36.03 -25.20 -13.19
N TYR A 667 -34.77 -25.55 -12.94
CA TYR A 667 -34.01 -26.47 -13.80
C TYR A 667 -34.48 -27.94 -13.68
N GLU A 668 -34.83 -28.42 -12.47
CA GLU A 668 -35.35 -29.79 -12.31
C GLU A 668 -36.75 -29.94 -12.95
N GLN A 669 -37.61 -28.94 -12.78
CA GLN A 669 -38.94 -28.93 -13.39
C GLN A 669 -38.87 -28.91 -14.91
N GLU A 670 -37.97 -28.10 -15.48
CA GLU A 670 -37.71 -28.03 -16.91
C GLU A 670 -37.22 -29.39 -17.46
N LEU A 671 -36.29 -30.06 -16.76
CA LEU A 671 -35.80 -31.38 -17.16
C LEU A 671 -36.90 -32.45 -17.15
N ARG A 672 -37.77 -32.46 -16.14
CA ARG A 672 -38.91 -33.39 -16.06
C ARG A 672 -39.91 -33.14 -17.19
N HIS A 673 -40.21 -31.88 -17.49
CA HIS A 673 -41.08 -31.53 -18.62
C HIS A 673 -40.46 -32.00 -19.94
N ASN A 674 -39.17 -31.73 -20.15
CA ASN A 674 -38.46 -32.12 -21.36
C ASN A 674 -38.36 -33.65 -21.54
N LEU A 675 -38.24 -34.41 -20.45
CA LEU A 675 -38.28 -35.87 -20.47
C LEU A 675 -39.65 -36.39 -20.92
N TYR A 676 -40.72 -35.91 -20.28
CA TYR A 676 -42.09 -36.31 -20.64
C TYR A 676 -42.41 -36.01 -22.12
N GLN A 677 -42.09 -34.81 -22.59
CA GLN A 677 -42.28 -34.44 -24.00
C GLN A 677 -41.49 -35.35 -24.95
N SER A 678 -40.26 -35.69 -24.58
CA SER A 678 -39.40 -36.57 -25.39
C SER A 678 -39.91 -38.01 -25.42
N GLU A 679 -40.49 -38.52 -24.32
CA GLU A 679 -41.12 -39.85 -24.26
C GLU A 679 -42.38 -39.95 -25.12
N VAL A 680 -43.27 -38.94 -25.05
CA VAL A 680 -44.44 -38.86 -25.93
C VAL A 680 -44.01 -38.79 -27.39
N LYS A 681 -42.98 -37.99 -27.71
CA LYS A 681 -42.42 -37.88 -29.06
C LYS A 681 -41.81 -39.21 -29.53
N LYS A 682 -41.12 -39.95 -28.65
CA LYS A 682 -40.58 -41.29 -28.93
C LYS A 682 -41.71 -42.25 -29.34
N GLY A 683 -42.82 -42.30 -28.59
CA GLY A 683 -43.96 -43.16 -28.92
C GLY A 683 -44.56 -42.84 -30.29
N LYS A 684 -44.77 -41.55 -30.61
CA LYS A 684 -45.27 -41.10 -31.93
C LYS A 684 -44.30 -41.44 -33.07
N LEU A 685 -42.99 -41.27 -32.86
CA LEU A 685 -41.98 -41.61 -33.87
C LEU A 685 -41.91 -43.11 -34.11
N ILE A 686 -42.05 -43.93 -33.06
CA ILE A 686 -42.14 -45.40 -33.21
C ILE A 686 -43.39 -45.77 -34.01
N ALA A 687 -44.55 -45.17 -33.71
CA ALA A 687 -45.79 -45.40 -34.48
C ALA A 687 -45.59 -45.12 -35.98
N LYS A 688 -45.08 -43.92 -36.31
CA LYS A 688 -44.84 -43.51 -37.70
C LYS A 688 -43.82 -44.39 -38.41
N LEU A 689 -42.70 -44.67 -37.75
CA LEU A 689 -41.65 -45.53 -38.30
C LEU A 689 -42.18 -46.94 -38.58
N ALA A 690 -42.91 -47.50 -37.62
CA ALA A 690 -43.45 -48.85 -37.70
C ALA A 690 -44.54 -48.95 -38.78
N ALA A 691 -45.43 -47.96 -38.87
CA ALA A 691 -46.43 -47.89 -39.93
C ALA A 691 -45.78 -47.75 -41.31
N LYS A 692 -44.79 -46.87 -41.48
CA LYS A 692 -44.07 -46.71 -42.75
C LYS A 692 -43.30 -47.95 -43.16
N LYS A 693 -42.70 -48.67 -42.21
CA LYS A 693 -42.10 -50.00 -42.47
C LYS A 693 -43.14 -51.03 -42.89
N SER A 694 -44.30 -51.02 -42.25
CA SER A 694 -45.42 -51.90 -42.59
C SER A 694 -45.91 -51.64 -44.02
N TRP A 695 -46.16 -50.37 -44.36
CA TRP A 695 -46.53 -49.94 -45.72
C TRP A 695 -45.46 -50.28 -46.76
N TYR A 696 -44.20 -50.02 -46.46
CA TYR A 696 -43.09 -50.41 -47.33
C TYR A 696 -43.13 -51.90 -47.64
N LYS A 697 -43.32 -52.76 -46.63
CA LYS A 697 -43.41 -54.22 -46.81
C LYS A 697 -44.64 -54.65 -47.59
N VAL A 698 -45.79 -54.01 -47.36
CA VAL A 698 -47.02 -54.29 -48.12
C VAL A 698 -46.84 -53.92 -49.59
N VAL A 699 -46.34 -52.73 -49.89
CA VAL A 699 -46.09 -52.28 -51.27
C VAL A 699 -45.01 -53.12 -51.96
N GLU A 700 -43.91 -53.42 -51.27
CA GLU A 700 -42.82 -54.28 -51.78
C GLU A 700 -43.37 -55.67 -52.18
N ASN A 701 -44.18 -56.30 -51.32
CA ASN A 701 -44.80 -57.59 -51.62
C ASN A 701 -45.80 -57.52 -52.79
N LEU A 702 -46.62 -56.46 -52.87
CA LEU A 702 -47.60 -56.27 -53.94
C LEU A 702 -46.95 -55.94 -55.29
N GLN A 703 -45.82 -55.23 -55.31
CA GLN A 703 -45.04 -55.00 -56.54
C GLN A 703 -44.38 -56.28 -57.06
N GLN A 704 -43.94 -57.17 -56.17
CA GLN A 704 -43.33 -58.44 -56.54
C GLN A 704 -44.36 -59.47 -57.04
N ASN A 705 -45.63 -59.37 -56.62
CA ASN A 705 -46.67 -60.34 -56.96
C ASN A 705 -47.67 -59.81 -58.00
N ARG A 706 -47.34 -60.01 -59.28
CA ARG A 706 -48.06 -59.44 -60.44
C ARG A 706 -49.53 -59.91 -60.54
N SER A 707 -49.87 -61.10 -60.06
CA SER A 707 -51.24 -61.63 -60.07
C SER A 707 -52.15 -60.88 -59.07
N LEU A 708 -51.67 -60.63 -57.86
CA LEU A 708 -52.42 -59.86 -56.86
C LEU A 708 -52.73 -58.44 -57.34
N ARG A 709 -51.74 -57.79 -57.96
CA ARG A 709 -51.90 -56.42 -58.47
C ARG A 709 -52.98 -56.33 -59.56
N GLN A 710 -52.99 -57.27 -60.50
CA GLN A 710 -54.01 -57.31 -61.55
C GLN A 710 -55.43 -57.54 -61.00
N HIS A 711 -55.56 -58.26 -59.89
CA HIS A 711 -56.85 -58.49 -59.25
C HIS A 711 -57.30 -57.33 -58.34
N LEU A 712 -56.40 -56.50 -57.83
CA LEU A 712 -56.76 -55.25 -57.14
C LEU A 712 -57.19 -54.15 -58.12
N GLU A 713 -56.60 -54.09 -59.31
CA GLU A 713 -56.91 -53.08 -60.35
C GLU A 713 -58.22 -53.37 -61.10
N ARG A 714 -58.62 -54.65 -61.21
CA ARG A 714 -59.97 -55.04 -61.65
C ARG A 714 -60.86 -55.03 -60.41
N ASN A 715 -61.84 -54.13 -60.32
CA ASN A 715 -62.91 -54.18 -59.30
C ASN A 715 -63.70 -55.51 -59.38
N GLY A 716 -63.12 -56.59 -58.84
CA GLY A 716 -63.66 -57.94 -58.83
C GLY A 716 -64.72 -58.10 -57.74
N THR A 717 -65.52 -59.13 -57.89
CA THR A 717 -66.60 -59.48 -56.95
C THR A 717 -66.06 -59.77 -55.54
N LEU A 718 -66.90 -59.61 -54.50
CA LEU A 718 -66.55 -59.81 -53.08
C LEU A 718 -65.77 -61.11 -52.80
N GLN A 719 -66.07 -62.17 -53.56
CA GLN A 719 -65.44 -63.47 -53.45
C GLN A 719 -64.01 -63.50 -54.02
N GLU A 720 -63.77 -62.75 -55.10
CA GLU A 720 -62.46 -62.58 -55.74
C GLU A 720 -61.56 -61.64 -54.94
N LEU A 721 -62.15 -60.58 -54.36
CA LEU A 721 -61.47 -59.73 -53.39
C LEU A 721 -60.98 -60.59 -52.23
N CYS A 722 -61.81 -61.42 -51.59
CA CYS A 722 -61.37 -62.35 -50.54
C CYS A 722 -60.19 -63.27 -50.93
N THR A 723 -60.05 -63.68 -52.20
CA THR A 723 -58.95 -64.56 -52.65
C THR A 723 -57.63 -63.80 -52.88
N VAL A 724 -57.69 -62.56 -53.38
CA VAL A 724 -56.56 -61.62 -53.43
C VAL A 724 -56.09 -61.29 -52.03
N LEU A 725 -57.07 -61.17 -51.16
CA LEU A 725 -56.93 -60.83 -49.77
C LEU A 725 -56.31 -62.03 -48.99
N ASP A 726 -56.61 -63.30 -49.28
CA ASP A 726 -55.90 -64.47 -48.67
C ASP A 726 -54.37 -64.41 -48.85
N TYR A 727 -53.89 -63.74 -49.89
CA TYR A 727 -52.46 -63.48 -50.11
C TYR A 727 -51.93 -62.19 -49.48
N ALA A 728 -52.78 -61.36 -48.87
CA ALA A 728 -52.44 -60.07 -48.27
C ALA A 728 -52.90 -59.85 -46.81
N PHE A 729 -53.64 -60.76 -46.15
CA PHE A 729 -54.26 -60.45 -44.84
C PHE A 729 -53.39 -60.56 -43.58
N ILE A 730 -53.68 -59.59 -42.70
CA ILE A 730 -53.79 -59.71 -41.23
C ILE A 730 -54.72 -60.87 -40.92
#